data_AF-A0A8T2R2E9-F1
#
_entry.id   AF-A0A8T2R2E9-F1
#
_cell.length_a   1.000
_cell.length_b   1.000
_cell.length_c   1.000
_cell.angle_alpha   90.00
_cell.angle_beta   90.00
_cell.angle_gamma   90.00
#
_symmetry.space_group_name_H-M   'P 1'
#
loop_
_entity.id
_entity.type
_entity.pdbx_description
1 polymer ?
#
loop_
_entity_poly.entity_id
_entity_poly.type
_entity_poly.pdbx_seq_one_letter_code
_entity_poly.pdbx_strand_id
1 'polypeptide(L)'
;MGESTSYTLEIQQKSNLLAAKAVSFSISTLVPRAVELIRFLELVDLHPCLYEGPAVSCAIRRYEECWLPLLAEYWRSPTGSTPLQPPLDCAWIWHCHRLNPIAYAGDCEVLYGRVLGAPSAMNTTEAFESSRRLWEESFPNEPYDLDLQQFHFDEGQSVSSEFRSKIRYNLQEAAMRQSTFYYQVSEPHFLDDKFLRAAEERYKCFLYLFKLTDLQLFLVPTYDIDIMWHAHLRDPEAYTKDLTRFLGKVLDHDDTSSDRSPGAKLQQGFQQTCRKWHECYGAAYTRAGAMYRGEAPARIELDSLASSSRTCTTAFGVPFHFRPLAQRELMQVSITIAKAPKSPTTKGKLRILLQMGSKCSSFKLETSSVPILSELEWKHTWTFHVEKSTERLKLKLLCTRSNALMQKLVGDEVIGSAYLKWQNLLSSPTLAYDGWLDMAPISGSRSSSIYKKPPPAIFISISVTPPQLGPQLFRAISCSPTDDSGRMSKCCPRRGSWQTKSVLDHTNRVVFVIRARYSGVENSIPEHENCLHIHEGEWVYSNVFPHIRTAPAKIIATAISMTSQLDAGQTLCGHRCWGFFNNSSQLTVSRDSTRNGWPLLEIQGVLSNEICLISGRKLQYEVKSATDEDEVTFVTLIRYNLSGAPLGKATALFNWSTGAMESASRYNAGFT
;
A
#
# COMPACT_ATOMS: atom_id res chain seq x y z
N MET A 1 10.65 39.62 25.92
CA MET A 1 10.37 38.39 26.68
C MET A 1 10.09 37.17 25.80
N GLY A 2 9.47 37.27 24.62
CA GLY A 2 9.12 36.09 23.78
C GLY A 2 10.28 35.37 23.04
N GLU A 3 11.40 36.03 22.75
CA GLU A 3 12.54 35.38 22.07
C GLU A 3 13.35 34.45 23.00
N SER A 4 13.45 34.81 24.29
CA SER A 4 14.16 34.02 25.30
C SER A 4 13.41 32.72 25.65
N THR A 5 12.08 32.75 25.67
CA THR A 5 11.25 31.56 25.89
C THR A 5 11.26 30.59 24.70
N SER A 6 11.22 31.11 23.46
CA SER A 6 11.30 30.27 22.24
C SER A 6 12.65 29.57 22.11
N TYR A 7 13.75 30.26 22.43
CA TYR A 7 15.09 29.66 22.40
C TYR A 7 15.26 28.56 23.45
N THR A 8 14.72 28.77 24.65
CA THR A 8 14.74 27.77 25.74
C THR A 8 13.93 26.53 25.36
N LEU A 9 12.79 26.70 24.69
CA LEU A 9 11.97 25.59 24.21
C LEU A 9 12.69 24.74 23.16
N GLU A 10 13.34 25.36 22.17
CA GLU A 10 14.08 24.62 21.13
C GLU A 10 15.26 23.82 21.71
N ILE A 11 15.95 24.37 22.71
CA ILE A 11 17.01 23.63 23.44
C ILE A 11 16.41 22.43 24.17
N GLN A 12 15.28 22.61 24.86
CA GLN A 12 14.61 21.51 25.55
C GLN A 12 14.18 20.41 24.57
N GLN A 13 13.60 20.79 23.43
CA GLN A 13 13.17 19.84 22.40
C GLN A 13 14.33 19.02 21.82
N LYS A 14 15.48 19.67 21.58
CA LYS A 14 16.71 18.98 21.16
C LYS A 14 17.24 18.04 22.25
N SER A 15 17.23 18.48 23.50
CA SER A 15 17.63 17.66 24.65
C SER A 15 16.76 16.41 24.78
N ASN A 16 15.43 16.57 24.70
CA ASN A 16 14.47 15.47 24.72
C ASN A 16 14.73 14.48 23.57
N LEU A 17 15.00 14.98 22.36
CA LEU A 17 15.30 14.13 21.20
C LEU A 17 16.58 13.32 21.41
N LEU A 18 17.63 13.93 21.97
CA LEU A 18 18.89 13.21 22.29
C LEU A 18 18.66 12.14 23.36
N ALA A 19 17.90 12.47 24.41
CA ALA A 19 17.56 11.52 25.47
C ALA A 19 16.72 10.34 24.95
N ALA A 20 15.78 10.61 24.06
CA ALA A 20 15.00 9.58 23.37
C ALA A 20 15.89 8.65 22.53
N LYS A 21 16.81 9.22 21.73
CA LYS A 21 17.72 8.43 20.88
C LYS A 21 18.72 7.58 21.67
N ALA A 22 18.98 7.94 22.93
CA ALA A 22 19.83 7.16 23.83
C ALA A 22 19.16 5.90 24.38
N VAL A 23 17.85 5.70 24.13
CA VAL A 23 17.16 4.45 24.46
C VAL A 23 17.83 3.29 23.69
N SER A 24 18.25 2.27 24.44
CA SER A 24 18.87 1.06 23.91
C SER A 24 18.01 -0.14 24.27
N PHE A 25 17.95 -1.09 23.35
CA PHE A 25 17.25 -2.35 23.52
C PHE A 25 18.26 -3.47 23.80
N SER A 26 17.88 -4.45 24.60
CA SER A 26 18.63 -5.69 24.81
C SER A 26 18.74 -6.51 23.53
N ILE A 27 17.84 -6.28 22.56
CA ILE A 27 17.89 -6.87 21.22
C ILE A 27 18.62 -5.92 20.27
N SER A 28 19.78 -6.33 19.77
CA SER A 28 20.54 -5.59 18.76
C SER A 28 19.95 -5.69 17.33
N THR A 29 18.90 -6.49 17.14
CA THR A 29 18.33 -6.89 15.84
C THR A 29 16.86 -6.50 15.65
N LEU A 30 16.39 -5.40 16.26
CA LEU A 30 14.97 -5.02 16.20
C LEU A 30 14.45 -4.79 14.78
N VAL A 31 15.23 -4.16 13.89
CA VAL A 31 14.87 -3.98 12.47
C VAL A 31 14.72 -5.34 11.75
N PRO A 32 15.71 -6.26 11.80
CA PRO A 32 15.51 -7.63 11.30
C PRO A 32 14.27 -8.33 11.87
N ARG A 33 13.96 -8.16 13.16
CA ARG A 33 12.74 -8.72 13.77
C ARG A 33 11.45 -8.18 13.18
N ALA A 34 11.42 -6.89 12.85
CA ALA A 34 10.27 -6.29 12.17
C ALA A 34 10.09 -6.89 10.77
N VAL A 35 11.18 -7.11 10.02
CA VAL A 35 11.13 -7.78 8.70
C VAL A 35 10.59 -9.21 8.84
N GLU A 36 11.12 -9.99 9.79
CA GLU A 36 10.62 -11.35 10.08
C GLU A 36 9.13 -11.35 10.45
N LEU A 37 8.69 -10.38 11.26
CA LEU A 37 7.30 -10.23 11.64
C LEU A 37 6.42 -9.91 10.43
N ILE A 38 6.82 -8.98 9.54
CA ILE A 38 6.04 -8.65 8.35
C ILE A 38 5.88 -9.87 7.43
N ARG A 39 6.94 -10.68 7.26
CA ARG A 39 6.87 -11.93 6.47
C ARG A 39 5.99 -12.98 7.12
N PHE A 40 6.03 -13.08 8.44
CA PHE A 40 5.13 -13.94 9.20
C PHE A 40 3.66 -13.52 9.02
N LEU A 41 3.37 -12.21 9.14
CA LEU A 41 2.03 -11.67 8.93
C LEU A 41 1.55 -11.85 7.48
N GLU A 42 2.43 -11.70 6.49
CA GLU A 42 2.14 -12.00 5.08
C GLU A 42 1.71 -13.46 4.89
N LEU A 43 2.39 -14.39 5.56
CA LEU A 43 2.04 -15.82 5.52
C LEU A 43 0.68 -16.10 6.18
N VAL A 44 0.40 -15.48 7.33
CA VAL A 44 -0.92 -15.62 7.99
C VAL A 44 -2.04 -15.05 7.12
N ASP A 45 -1.81 -13.93 6.42
CA ASP A 45 -2.83 -13.29 5.57
C ASP A 45 -3.21 -14.13 4.34
N LEU A 46 -2.36 -15.09 3.93
CA LEU A 46 -2.71 -16.11 2.93
C LEU A 46 -3.75 -17.12 3.43
N HIS A 47 -3.97 -17.21 4.76
CA HIS A 47 -4.86 -18.17 5.40
C HIS A 47 -5.87 -17.49 6.34
N PRO A 48 -6.91 -16.85 5.81
CA PRO A 48 -7.77 -16.02 6.64
C PRO A 48 -8.67 -16.75 7.61
N CYS A 49 -8.83 -18.06 7.45
CA CYS A 49 -9.44 -18.90 8.47
C CYS A 49 -8.72 -18.78 9.82
N LEU A 50 -7.46 -18.32 9.85
CA LEU A 50 -6.73 -18.00 11.07
C LEU A 50 -7.16 -16.69 11.75
N TYR A 51 -8.00 -15.86 11.14
CA TYR A 51 -8.49 -14.63 11.77
C TYR A 51 -9.74 -14.84 12.63
N GLU A 52 -10.62 -15.77 12.23
CA GLU A 52 -11.86 -16.07 12.93
C GLU A 52 -12.39 -17.47 12.63
N GLY A 53 -13.36 -17.95 13.43
CA GLY A 53 -14.09 -19.18 13.15
C GLY A 53 -13.44 -20.48 13.68
N PRO A 54 -13.79 -21.65 13.11
CA PRO A 54 -13.39 -22.95 13.63
C PRO A 54 -11.87 -23.18 13.62
N ALA A 55 -11.16 -22.67 12.62
CA ALA A 55 -9.71 -22.85 12.54
C ALA A 55 -8.98 -22.14 13.69
N VAL A 56 -9.42 -20.93 14.08
CA VAL A 56 -8.90 -20.23 15.26
C VAL A 56 -9.17 -21.03 16.54
N SER A 57 -10.35 -21.61 16.67
CA SER A 57 -10.68 -22.43 17.84
C SER A 57 -9.79 -23.67 17.94
N CYS A 58 -9.52 -24.33 16.81
CA CYS A 58 -8.57 -25.44 16.72
C CYS A 58 -7.13 -24.99 17.04
N ALA A 59 -6.70 -23.84 16.50
CA ALA A 59 -5.38 -23.27 16.74
C ALA A 59 -5.15 -22.93 18.22
N ILE A 60 -6.17 -22.40 18.91
CA ILE A 60 -6.10 -22.12 20.36
C ILE A 60 -5.95 -23.42 21.16
N ARG A 61 -6.71 -24.46 20.83
CA ARG A 61 -6.56 -25.79 21.44
C ARG A 61 -5.14 -26.32 21.26
N ARG A 62 -4.63 -26.37 20.02
CA ARG A 62 -3.28 -26.86 19.71
C ARG A 62 -2.20 -26.01 20.39
N TYR A 63 -2.39 -24.69 20.46
CA TYR A 63 -1.50 -23.78 21.16
C TYR A 63 -1.42 -24.09 22.67
N GLU A 64 -2.57 -24.29 23.32
CA GLU A 64 -2.64 -24.56 24.77
C GLU A 64 -2.25 -25.98 25.15
N GLU A 65 -2.71 -26.99 24.42
CA GLU A 65 -2.56 -28.40 24.77
C GLU A 65 -1.27 -29.02 24.21
N CYS A 66 -0.72 -28.48 23.12
CA CYS A 66 0.46 -29.04 22.47
C CYS A 66 1.67 -28.09 22.55
N TRP A 67 1.55 -26.89 21.99
CA TRP A 67 2.71 -26.00 21.83
C TRP A 67 3.28 -25.46 23.15
N LEU A 68 2.45 -24.87 24.02
CA LEU A 68 2.92 -24.30 25.28
C LEU A 68 3.53 -25.35 26.23
N PRO A 69 2.94 -26.55 26.42
CA PRO A 69 3.55 -27.60 27.24
C PRO A 69 4.90 -28.06 26.67
N LEU A 70 4.99 -28.27 25.36
CA LEU A 70 6.24 -28.66 24.69
C LEU A 70 7.32 -27.59 24.89
N LEU A 71 6.97 -26.31 24.72
CA LEU A 71 7.89 -25.20 24.97
C LEU A 71 8.32 -25.14 26.45
N ALA A 72 7.39 -25.36 27.38
CA ALA A 72 7.67 -25.37 28.80
C ALA A 72 8.59 -26.52 29.22
N GLU A 73 8.46 -27.70 28.62
CA GLU A 73 9.35 -28.85 28.86
C GLU A 73 10.73 -28.64 28.24
N TYR A 74 10.79 -28.17 27.00
CA TYR A 74 12.04 -27.91 26.30
C TYR A 74 12.99 -26.99 27.10
N TRP A 75 12.45 -25.90 27.64
CA TRP A 75 13.19 -24.94 28.45
C TRP A 75 13.52 -25.44 29.88
N ARG A 76 13.07 -26.63 30.29
CA ARG A 76 13.54 -27.29 31.52
C ARG A 76 14.74 -28.19 31.25
N SER A 77 14.95 -28.63 30.01
CA SER A 77 16.06 -29.52 29.66
C SER A 77 17.39 -28.76 29.55
N PRO A 78 18.49 -29.28 30.12
CA PRO A 78 19.84 -28.73 29.94
C PRO A 78 20.33 -28.75 28.48
N THR A 79 19.67 -29.50 27.60
CA THR A 79 20.02 -29.65 26.18
C THR A 79 19.39 -28.60 25.25
N GLY A 80 18.64 -27.64 25.79
CA GLY A 80 17.83 -26.68 25.02
C GLY A 80 18.64 -25.57 24.32
N SER A 81 19.58 -25.92 23.45
CA SER A 81 20.41 -24.95 22.71
C SER A 81 19.80 -24.47 21.39
N THR A 82 18.94 -25.28 20.75
CA THR A 82 18.30 -24.93 19.48
C THR A 82 16.99 -24.15 19.67
N PRO A 83 16.73 -23.07 18.92
CA PRO A 83 15.42 -22.42 18.93
C PRO A 83 14.33 -23.37 18.42
N LEU A 84 13.14 -23.34 19.05
CA LEU A 84 11.97 -24.04 18.52
C LEU A 84 11.12 -23.10 17.65
N GLN A 85 10.51 -23.64 16.61
CA GLN A 85 9.57 -23.00 15.70
C GLN A 85 8.18 -23.63 15.87
N PRO A 86 7.13 -22.85 16.15
CA PRO A 86 5.75 -23.35 16.19
C PRO A 86 5.18 -23.63 14.79
N PRO A 87 4.20 -24.54 14.66
CA PRO A 87 3.27 -24.57 13.53
C PRO A 87 2.63 -23.20 13.27
N LEU A 88 2.28 -22.89 12.03
CA LEU A 88 1.80 -21.55 11.62
C LEU A 88 0.60 -21.05 12.44
N ASP A 89 -0.38 -21.91 12.68
CA ASP A 89 -1.59 -21.59 13.45
C ASP A 89 -1.27 -21.31 14.93
N CYS A 90 -0.42 -22.14 15.54
CA CYS A 90 0.06 -21.93 16.91
C CYS A 90 0.94 -20.67 17.00
N ALA A 91 1.76 -20.40 15.98
CA ALA A 91 2.59 -19.20 15.87
C ALA A 91 1.74 -17.93 15.87
N TRP A 92 0.60 -17.96 15.16
CA TRP A 92 -0.37 -16.87 15.11
C TRP A 92 -1.00 -16.60 16.47
N ILE A 93 -1.56 -17.63 17.12
CA ILE A 93 -2.13 -17.48 18.46
C ILE A 93 -1.09 -17.00 19.46
N TRP A 94 0.15 -17.50 19.38
CA TRP A 94 1.23 -17.04 20.24
C TRP A 94 1.66 -15.60 19.97
N HIS A 95 1.59 -15.13 18.72
CA HIS A 95 1.80 -13.72 18.40
C HIS A 95 0.71 -12.87 19.07
N CYS A 96 -0.56 -13.19 18.87
CA CYS A 96 -1.69 -12.47 19.46
C CYS A 96 -1.64 -12.44 20.99
N HIS A 97 -1.27 -13.56 21.63
CA HIS A 97 -1.15 -13.62 23.09
C HIS A 97 -0.05 -12.67 23.60
N ARG A 98 1.13 -12.66 22.97
CA ARG A 98 2.26 -11.81 23.38
C ARG A 98 2.05 -10.32 23.13
N LEU A 99 1.08 -9.93 22.30
CA LEU A 99 0.73 -8.52 22.15
C LEU A 99 0.15 -7.94 23.45
N ASN A 100 -0.40 -8.76 24.35
CA ASN A 100 -0.67 -8.33 25.72
C ASN A 100 0.39 -8.90 26.68
N PRO A 101 1.49 -8.16 26.95
CA PRO A 101 2.61 -8.70 27.73
C PRO A 101 2.24 -9.02 29.18
N ILE A 102 1.25 -8.31 29.75
CA ILE A 102 0.79 -8.53 31.12
C ILE A 102 -0.05 -9.81 31.21
N ALA A 103 -1.00 -10.00 30.30
CA ALA A 103 -1.83 -11.19 30.25
C ALA A 103 -1.00 -12.43 29.90
N TYR A 104 -0.11 -12.33 28.92
CA TYR A 104 0.82 -13.41 28.56
C TYR A 104 1.68 -13.86 29.75
N ALA A 105 2.31 -12.91 30.44
CA ALA A 105 3.11 -13.24 31.61
C ALA A 105 2.24 -13.88 32.72
N GLY A 106 1.04 -13.35 32.98
CA GLY A 106 0.12 -13.89 33.98
C GLY A 106 -0.35 -15.31 33.67
N ASP A 107 -0.75 -15.58 32.43
CA ASP A 107 -1.20 -16.89 31.99
C ASP A 107 -0.04 -17.91 32.01
N CYS A 108 1.16 -17.52 31.55
CA CYS A 108 2.35 -18.37 31.63
C CYS A 108 2.76 -18.67 33.08
N GLU A 109 2.70 -17.69 33.98
CA GLU A 109 3.03 -17.87 35.40
C GLU A 109 2.06 -18.84 36.08
N VAL A 110 0.75 -18.70 35.82
CA VAL A 110 -0.27 -19.59 36.38
C VAL A 110 -0.14 -21.03 35.85
N LEU A 111 0.14 -21.20 34.55
CA LEU A 111 0.17 -22.52 33.91
C LEU A 111 1.50 -23.24 34.09
N TYR A 112 2.62 -22.52 34.09
CA TYR A 112 3.97 -23.09 33.99
C TYR A 112 4.96 -22.59 35.06
N GLY A 113 4.57 -21.61 35.87
CA GLY A 113 5.42 -21.02 36.92
C GLY A 113 6.58 -20.17 36.39
N ARG A 114 6.52 -19.76 35.12
CA ARG A 114 7.46 -18.83 34.48
C ARG A 114 6.90 -18.29 33.17
N VAL A 115 7.38 -17.13 32.75
CA VAL A 115 7.19 -16.63 31.38
C VAL A 115 7.96 -17.51 30.39
N LEU A 116 7.30 -17.94 29.31
CA LEU A 116 7.94 -18.72 28.25
C LEU A 116 8.51 -17.78 27.18
N GLY A 117 9.84 -17.76 27.03
CA GLY A 117 10.55 -16.94 26.05
C GLY A 117 10.46 -17.49 24.62
N ALA A 118 10.62 -16.60 23.65
CA ALA A 118 10.77 -16.96 22.23
C ALA A 118 12.25 -16.84 21.84
N PRO A 119 12.94 -17.93 21.49
CA PRO A 119 14.35 -17.87 21.17
C PRO A 119 14.65 -17.06 19.91
N SER A 120 15.82 -16.43 19.89
CA SER A 120 16.18 -15.37 18.94
C SER A 120 16.39 -15.81 17.47
N ALA A 121 16.07 -17.05 17.08
CA ALA A 121 16.28 -17.53 15.71
C ALA A 121 15.27 -18.61 15.29
N MET A 122 13.97 -18.32 15.38
CA MET A 122 12.91 -19.29 15.07
C MET A 122 12.83 -19.73 13.61
N ASN A 123 13.48 -19.05 12.66
CA ASN A 123 13.26 -19.25 11.23
C ASN A 123 14.43 -19.98 10.55
N THR A 124 15.12 -20.89 11.24
CA THR A 124 16.16 -21.73 10.63
C THR A 124 15.60 -23.11 10.25
N THR A 125 16.14 -23.73 9.21
CA THR A 125 15.76 -25.10 8.83
C THR A 125 15.97 -26.08 9.99
N GLU A 126 17.04 -25.90 10.77
CA GLU A 126 17.32 -26.70 11.96
C GLU A 126 16.24 -26.54 13.05
N ALA A 127 15.78 -25.30 13.30
CA ALA A 127 14.70 -25.01 14.25
C ALA A 127 13.40 -25.70 13.83
N PHE A 128 13.06 -25.58 12.55
CA PHE A 128 11.89 -26.22 11.96
C PHE A 128 11.94 -27.74 12.11
N GLU A 129 13.03 -28.38 11.66
CA GLU A 129 13.17 -29.84 11.71
C GLU A 129 13.16 -30.38 13.14
N SER A 130 13.87 -29.75 14.07
CA SER A 130 13.87 -30.16 15.47
C SER A 130 12.49 -30.02 16.11
N SER A 131 11.79 -28.92 15.83
CA SER A 131 10.45 -28.69 16.40
C SER A 131 9.43 -29.67 15.86
N ARG A 132 9.51 -29.97 14.56
CA ARG A 132 8.66 -30.97 13.91
C ARG A 132 8.87 -32.35 14.52
N ARG A 133 10.12 -32.79 14.69
CA ARG A 133 10.43 -34.09 15.30
C ARG A 133 9.91 -34.18 16.74
N LEU A 134 10.21 -33.18 17.57
CA LEU A 134 9.73 -33.14 18.96
C LEU A 134 8.21 -33.17 19.04
N TRP A 135 7.53 -32.45 18.15
CA TRP A 135 6.07 -32.45 18.06
C TRP A 135 5.53 -33.84 17.68
N GLU A 136 6.06 -34.45 16.62
CA GLU A 136 5.64 -35.77 16.14
C GLU A 136 5.88 -36.86 17.20
N GLU A 137 6.95 -36.74 18.00
CA GLU A 137 7.23 -37.63 19.14
C GLU A 137 6.27 -37.42 20.32
N SER A 138 5.92 -36.17 20.63
CA SER A 138 5.09 -35.81 21.78
C SER A 138 3.60 -35.99 21.51
N PHE A 139 3.17 -35.78 20.26
CA PHE A 139 1.78 -35.70 19.83
C PHE A 139 1.55 -36.47 18.53
N PRO A 140 1.68 -37.81 18.51
CA PRO A 140 1.64 -38.61 17.28
C PRO A 140 0.30 -38.57 16.53
N ASN A 141 -0.78 -38.18 17.21
CA ASN A 141 -2.13 -38.06 16.62
C ASN A 141 -2.46 -36.64 16.14
N GLU A 142 -1.58 -35.67 16.36
CA GLU A 142 -1.78 -34.28 15.97
C GLU A 142 -0.72 -33.89 14.94
N PRO A 143 -1.09 -33.61 13.67
CA PRO A 143 -0.10 -33.24 12.66
C PRO A 143 0.59 -31.93 13.04
N TYR A 144 1.86 -31.75 12.66
CA TYR A 144 2.57 -30.49 12.87
C TYR A 144 1.97 -29.39 11.97
N ASP A 145 1.87 -29.65 10.66
CA ASP A 145 1.25 -28.74 9.69
C ASP A 145 -0.26 -29.01 9.62
N LEU A 146 -1.08 -28.02 9.99
CA LEU A 146 -2.54 -28.11 9.88
C LEU A 146 -2.96 -27.92 8.43
N ASP A 147 -3.81 -28.79 7.90
CA ASP A 147 -4.45 -28.54 6.62
C ASP A 147 -5.48 -27.41 6.78
N LEU A 148 -5.09 -26.19 6.43
CA LEU A 148 -5.96 -25.02 6.54
C LEU A 148 -7.03 -24.95 5.45
N GLN A 149 -6.88 -25.75 4.37
CA GLN A 149 -7.84 -25.78 3.27
C GLN A 149 -9.18 -26.40 3.69
N GLN A 150 -9.16 -27.34 4.64
CA GLN A 150 -10.37 -28.01 5.14
C GLN A 150 -11.37 -27.05 5.79
N PHE A 151 -10.90 -25.92 6.33
CA PHE A 151 -11.75 -24.93 6.99
C PHE A 151 -12.47 -23.99 6.01
N HIS A 152 -12.19 -24.08 4.71
CA HIS A 152 -12.92 -23.33 3.68
C HIS A 152 -14.24 -24.00 3.26
N PHE A 153 -14.46 -25.28 3.61
CA PHE A 153 -15.51 -26.11 2.99
C PHE A 153 -16.66 -26.53 3.92
N ASP A 154 -16.71 -26.12 5.18
CA ASP A 154 -17.76 -26.57 6.09
C ASP A 154 -18.24 -25.46 7.04
N GLU A 155 -19.43 -24.92 6.77
CA GLU A 155 -20.25 -24.21 7.78
C GLU A 155 -20.81 -25.17 8.86
N GLY A 156 -20.54 -26.47 8.77
CA GLY A 156 -21.19 -27.52 9.57
C GLY A 156 -20.32 -28.30 10.55
N GLN A 157 -18.99 -28.18 10.55
CA GLN A 157 -18.16 -28.93 11.50
C GLN A 157 -18.13 -28.26 12.87
N SER A 158 -19.09 -28.68 13.70
CA SER A 158 -19.08 -28.48 15.15
C SER A 158 -17.76 -28.99 15.72
N VAL A 159 -16.85 -28.08 16.04
CA VAL A 159 -15.71 -28.37 16.93
C VAL A 159 -16.28 -28.98 18.20
N SER A 160 -15.73 -30.12 18.64
CA SER A 160 -16.13 -30.82 19.86
C SER A 160 -16.36 -29.83 21.01
N SER A 161 -17.55 -29.89 21.61
CA SER A 161 -18.03 -28.97 22.64
C SER A 161 -17.31 -29.08 24.00
N GLU A 162 -16.20 -29.80 24.08
CA GLU A 162 -15.52 -30.13 25.35
C GLU A 162 -14.30 -29.27 25.67
N PHE A 163 -13.69 -28.59 24.69
CA PHE A 163 -12.49 -27.78 24.96
C PHE A 163 -12.86 -26.43 25.60
N ARG A 164 -12.37 -26.20 26.82
CA ARG A 164 -12.45 -24.92 27.53
C ARG A 164 -11.04 -24.48 27.91
N SER A 165 -10.57 -23.40 27.27
CA SER A 165 -9.24 -22.84 27.49
C SER A 165 -9.02 -22.44 28.96
N LYS A 166 -7.83 -22.75 29.49
CA LYS A 166 -7.35 -22.30 30.80
C LYS A 166 -6.68 -20.93 30.72
N ILE A 167 -6.34 -20.47 29.53
CA ILE A 167 -5.81 -19.14 29.26
C ILE A 167 -6.91 -18.12 29.51
N ARG A 168 -6.64 -17.10 30.34
CA ARG A 168 -7.65 -16.09 30.71
C ARG A 168 -7.84 -15.05 29.62
N TYR A 169 -6.77 -14.73 28.89
CA TYR A 169 -6.84 -13.77 27.79
C TYR A 169 -7.69 -14.30 26.64
N ASN A 170 -8.60 -13.49 26.12
CA ASN A 170 -9.47 -13.90 25.02
C ASN A 170 -8.69 -13.91 23.69
N LEU A 171 -8.13 -15.08 23.36
CA LEU A 171 -7.32 -15.28 22.16
C LEU A 171 -8.12 -15.19 20.86
N GLN A 172 -9.41 -15.52 20.87
CA GLN A 172 -10.28 -15.39 19.68
C GLN A 172 -10.45 -13.91 19.31
N GLU A 173 -10.80 -13.07 20.29
CA GLU A 173 -10.92 -11.63 20.06
C GLU A 173 -9.55 -10.99 19.75
N ALA A 174 -8.46 -11.50 20.33
CA ALA A 174 -7.11 -11.02 20.00
C ALA A 174 -6.72 -11.31 18.54
N ALA A 175 -7.02 -12.52 18.04
CA ALA A 175 -6.82 -12.86 16.62
C ALA A 175 -7.65 -11.94 15.71
N MET A 176 -8.92 -11.72 16.07
CA MET A 176 -9.82 -10.83 15.33
C MET A 176 -9.28 -9.40 15.23
N ARG A 177 -8.84 -8.82 16.36
CA ARG A 177 -8.31 -7.44 16.40
C ARG A 177 -7.10 -7.26 15.49
N GLN A 178 -6.28 -8.30 15.33
CA GLN A 178 -5.07 -8.27 14.54
C GLN A 178 -5.25 -8.63 13.06
N SER A 179 -6.45 -9.09 12.66
CA SER A 179 -6.77 -9.52 11.29
C SER A 179 -6.50 -8.48 10.20
N THR A 180 -6.61 -7.20 10.51
CA THR A 180 -6.40 -6.11 9.55
C THR A 180 -5.02 -5.46 9.64
N PHE A 181 -4.21 -5.84 10.65
CA PHE A 181 -2.93 -5.19 10.92
C PHE A 181 -1.94 -5.37 9.78
N TYR A 182 -1.85 -6.59 9.19
CA TYR A 182 -0.97 -6.86 8.06
C TYR A 182 -1.23 -5.89 6.90
N TYR A 183 -2.51 -5.69 6.53
CA TYR A 183 -2.86 -4.73 5.49
C TYR A 183 -2.33 -3.32 5.80
N GLN A 184 -2.21 -2.89 7.05
CA GLN A 184 -1.68 -1.56 7.35
C GLN A 184 -0.16 -1.45 7.12
N VAL A 185 0.56 -2.58 7.22
CA VAL A 185 2.02 -2.68 7.11
C VAL A 185 2.50 -3.45 5.88
N SER A 186 1.60 -3.76 4.93
CA SER A 186 1.91 -4.62 3.77
C SER A 186 2.60 -3.90 2.61
N GLU A 187 2.79 -2.58 2.69
CA GLU A 187 3.42 -1.81 1.61
C GLU A 187 4.92 -2.11 1.52
N PRO A 188 5.53 -2.12 0.32
CA PRO A 188 6.93 -2.53 0.14
C PRO A 188 7.95 -1.73 0.97
N HIS A 189 7.66 -0.48 1.32
CA HIS A 189 8.55 0.32 2.17
C HIS A 189 8.67 -0.20 3.60
N PHE A 190 7.73 -1.02 4.09
CA PHE A 190 7.88 -1.68 5.39
C PHE A 190 8.95 -2.79 5.38
N LEU A 191 9.47 -3.17 4.22
CA LEU A 191 10.62 -4.08 4.08
C LEU A 191 11.91 -3.34 3.73
N ASP A 192 11.87 -2.02 3.61
CA ASP A 192 13.03 -1.19 3.32
C ASP A 192 13.82 -0.89 4.61
N ASP A 193 15.11 -1.23 4.62
CA ASP A 193 15.99 -1.07 5.79
C ASP A 193 16.03 0.38 6.29
N LYS A 194 16.06 1.36 5.38
CA LYS A 194 16.15 2.77 5.75
C LYS A 194 14.85 3.27 6.38
N PHE A 195 13.70 2.85 5.85
CA PHE A 195 12.40 3.14 6.45
C PHE A 195 12.29 2.53 7.86
N LEU A 196 12.66 1.26 8.03
CA LEU A 196 12.58 0.58 9.33
C LEU A 196 13.58 1.14 10.37
N ARG A 197 14.80 1.54 9.97
CA ARG A 197 15.71 2.24 10.89
C ARG A 197 15.14 3.60 11.32
N ALA A 198 14.50 4.33 10.42
CA ALA A 198 13.82 5.57 10.79
C ALA A 198 12.64 5.32 11.75
N ALA A 199 11.93 4.20 11.56
CA ALA A 199 10.84 3.77 12.42
C ALA A 199 11.32 3.36 13.82
N GLU A 200 12.46 2.65 13.92
CA GLU A 200 13.11 2.32 15.20
C GLU A 200 13.42 3.59 16.01
N GLU A 201 14.00 4.61 15.38
CA GLU A 201 14.29 5.89 16.03
C GLU A 201 13.01 6.59 16.51
N ARG A 202 11.92 6.47 15.76
CA ARG A 202 10.60 6.99 16.19
C ARG A 202 9.99 6.17 17.33
N TYR A 203 10.20 4.86 17.35
CA TYR A 203 9.78 4.00 18.46
C TYR A 203 10.49 4.36 19.76
N LYS A 204 11.80 4.64 19.72
CA LYS A 204 12.55 5.17 20.88
C LYS A 204 11.96 6.50 21.38
N CYS A 205 11.63 7.42 20.47
CA CYS A 205 10.94 8.67 20.81
C CYS A 205 9.56 8.41 21.43
N PHE A 206 8.82 7.44 20.91
CA PHE A 206 7.51 7.08 21.43
C PHE A 206 7.58 6.54 22.86
N LEU A 207 8.54 5.66 23.16
CA LEU A 207 8.79 5.20 24.54
C LEU A 207 9.20 6.36 25.48
N TYR A 208 10.00 7.30 24.99
CA TYR A 208 10.39 8.46 25.79
C TYR A 208 9.19 9.37 26.11
N LEU A 209 8.18 9.48 25.24
CA LEU A 209 6.93 10.18 25.55
C LEU A 209 6.15 9.52 26.68
N PHE A 210 6.10 8.18 26.72
CA PHE A 210 5.52 7.45 27.85
C PHE A 210 6.21 7.81 29.17
N LYS A 211 7.54 7.88 29.16
CA LYS A 211 8.33 8.32 30.33
C LYS A 211 7.98 9.73 30.79
N LEU A 212 7.84 10.68 29.87
CA LEU A 212 7.51 12.07 30.20
C LEU A 212 6.06 12.28 30.69
N THR A 213 5.20 11.30 30.46
CA THR A 213 3.77 11.37 30.80
C THR A 213 3.42 10.51 32.00
N ASP A 214 4.44 10.01 32.72
CA ASP A 214 4.31 9.09 33.86
C ASP A 214 3.39 7.89 33.58
N LEU A 215 3.32 7.46 32.30
CA LEU A 215 2.50 6.35 31.83
C LEU A 215 0.98 6.57 32.04
N GLN A 216 0.54 7.82 32.18
CA GLN A 216 -0.86 8.17 32.46
C GLN A 216 -1.69 8.41 31.19
N LEU A 217 -1.04 8.57 30.03
CA LEU A 217 -1.70 8.91 28.78
C LEU A 217 -1.84 7.70 27.86
N PHE A 218 -3.00 7.61 27.22
CA PHE A 218 -3.24 6.69 26.10
C PHE A 218 -2.57 7.26 24.84
N LEU A 219 -1.34 6.82 24.57
CA LEU A 219 -0.59 7.20 23.37
C LEU A 219 -0.87 6.21 22.24
N VAL A 220 -1.16 6.74 21.04
CA VAL A 220 -1.54 5.94 19.87
C VAL A 220 -0.37 5.89 18.88
N PRO A 221 0.22 4.73 18.61
CA PRO A 221 1.34 4.60 17.67
C PRO A 221 0.90 4.85 16.21
N THR A 222 1.81 5.38 15.38
CA THR A 222 1.71 5.22 13.92
C THR A 222 2.20 3.83 13.52
N TYR A 223 1.81 3.30 12.37
CA TYR A 223 2.08 1.88 12.01
C TYR A 223 3.57 1.52 11.90
N ASP A 224 4.44 2.49 11.58
CA ASP A 224 5.89 2.30 11.62
C ASP A 224 6.43 2.14 13.06
N ILE A 225 5.84 2.85 14.02
CA ILE A 225 6.13 2.69 15.45
C ILE A 225 5.53 1.37 15.95
N ASP A 226 4.30 1.05 15.53
CA ASP A 226 3.57 -0.12 16.02
C ASP A 226 4.22 -1.42 15.56
N ILE A 227 4.70 -1.52 14.31
CA ILE A 227 5.44 -2.70 13.85
C ILE A 227 6.75 -2.92 14.62
N MET A 228 7.44 -1.84 15.01
CA MET A 228 8.63 -1.93 15.87
C MET A 228 8.26 -2.38 17.28
N TRP A 229 7.13 -1.91 17.80
CA TRP A 229 6.63 -2.33 19.11
C TRP A 229 6.19 -3.80 19.10
N HIS A 230 5.43 -4.25 18.10
CA HIS A 230 5.10 -5.66 17.91
C HIS A 230 6.37 -6.52 17.80
N ALA A 231 7.38 -6.07 17.05
CA ALA A 231 8.65 -6.78 16.93
C ALA A 231 9.38 -6.91 18.28
N HIS A 232 9.31 -5.88 19.13
CA HIS A 232 9.87 -5.91 20.48
C HIS A 232 9.08 -6.84 21.42
N LEU A 233 7.74 -6.84 21.34
CA LEU A 233 6.84 -7.72 22.12
C LEU A 233 7.01 -9.21 21.80
N ARG A 234 7.56 -9.57 20.63
CA ARG A 234 7.87 -10.97 20.29
C ARG A 234 8.89 -11.59 21.22
N ASP A 235 9.67 -10.82 21.96
CA ASP A 235 10.63 -11.31 22.96
C ASP A 235 10.22 -10.80 24.36
N PRO A 236 9.38 -11.57 25.09
CA PRO A 236 8.83 -11.12 26.38
C PRO A 236 9.90 -10.80 27.43
N GLU A 237 11.03 -11.52 27.40
CA GLU A 237 12.13 -11.33 28.35
C GLU A 237 12.88 -10.03 28.07
N ALA A 238 13.29 -9.82 26.81
CA ALA A 238 13.95 -8.58 26.41
C ALA A 238 13.03 -7.37 26.60
N TYR A 239 11.76 -7.48 26.20
CA TYR A 239 10.75 -6.44 26.39
C TYR A 239 10.62 -6.08 27.86
N THR A 240 10.39 -7.07 28.73
CA THR A 240 10.25 -6.85 30.17
C THR A 240 11.48 -6.17 30.76
N LYS A 241 12.66 -6.66 30.41
CA LYS A 241 13.95 -6.11 30.88
C LYS A 241 14.15 -4.66 30.43
N ASP A 242 13.92 -4.38 29.15
CA ASP A 242 14.16 -3.07 28.56
C ASP A 242 13.17 -2.03 29.10
N LEU A 243 11.88 -2.36 29.16
CA LEU A 243 10.85 -1.45 29.63
C LEU A 243 10.94 -1.24 31.14
N THR A 244 11.28 -2.26 31.92
CA THR A 244 11.54 -2.08 33.36
C THR A 244 12.77 -1.21 33.60
N ARG A 245 13.85 -1.40 32.83
CA ARG A 245 15.05 -0.56 32.92
C ARG A 245 14.76 0.91 32.57
N PHE A 246 13.94 1.15 31.55
CA PHE A 246 13.74 2.49 31.00
C PHE A 246 12.58 3.27 31.64
N LEU A 247 11.44 2.60 31.89
CA LEU A 247 10.18 3.14 32.41
C LEU A 247 9.89 2.74 33.86
N GLY A 248 10.66 1.80 34.43
CA GLY A 248 10.44 1.29 35.80
C GLY A 248 9.39 0.18 35.89
N LYS A 249 8.67 -0.14 34.81
CA LYS A 249 7.70 -1.24 34.74
C LYS A 249 7.50 -1.71 33.30
N VAL A 250 6.88 -2.87 33.14
CA VAL A 250 6.43 -3.35 31.83
C VAL A 250 5.32 -2.42 31.32
N LEU A 251 5.47 -1.98 30.07
CA LEU A 251 4.46 -1.17 29.39
C LEU A 251 3.43 -2.10 28.75
N ASP A 252 2.16 -1.83 28.98
CA ASP A 252 1.07 -2.56 28.35
C ASP A 252 0.86 -2.09 26.90
N HIS A 253 0.46 -3.00 26.02
CA HIS A 253 0.07 -2.70 24.64
C HIS A 253 -1.44 -2.94 24.53
N ASP A 254 -2.20 -1.90 24.88
CA ASP A 254 -3.67 -1.91 24.84
C ASP A 254 -4.17 -1.79 23.39
N ASP A 255 -4.37 -2.93 22.74
CA ASP A 255 -4.88 -3.05 21.37
C ASP A 255 -6.42 -3.11 21.28
N THR A 256 -7.14 -2.95 22.40
CA THR A 256 -8.59 -3.18 22.46
C THR A 256 -9.44 -2.12 21.77
N SER A 257 -8.84 -0.96 21.45
CA SER A 257 -9.54 0.18 20.85
C SER A 257 -9.30 0.28 19.34
N SER A 258 -10.21 -0.28 18.54
CA SER A 258 -10.19 -0.16 17.07
C SER A 258 -11.18 0.89 16.52
N ASP A 259 -12.07 1.45 17.36
CA ASP A 259 -13.08 2.42 16.91
C ASP A 259 -12.45 3.73 16.43
N ARG A 260 -12.65 4.03 15.15
CA ARG A 260 -12.14 5.22 14.44
C ARG A 260 -13.21 6.29 14.24
N SER A 261 -14.40 6.11 14.80
CA SER A 261 -15.50 7.07 14.70
C SER A 261 -15.09 8.43 15.26
N PRO A 262 -15.63 9.55 14.72
CA PRO A 262 -15.36 10.86 15.25
C PRO A 262 -15.65 10.95 16.76
N GLY A 263 -14.65 11.35 17.55
CA GLY A 263 -14.76 11.44 19.00
C GLY A 263 -14.45 10.14 19.76
N ALA A 264 -14.13 9.03 19.10
CA ALA A 264 -13.74 7.79 19.77
C ALA A 264 -12.40 7.90 20.53
N LYS A 265 -12.17 7.00 21.50
CA LYS A 265 -10.93 6.92 22.32
C LYS A 265 -9.67 6.97 21.45
N LEU A 266 -9.65 6.23 20.33
CA LEU A 266 -8.50 6.16 19.43
C LEU A 266 -8.20 7.50 18.74
N GLN A 267 -9.22 8.21 18.25
CA GLN A 267 -9.02 9.50 17.60
C GLN A 267 -8.52 10.55 18.60
N GLN A 268 -9.11 10.60 19.80
CA GLN A 268 -8.70 11.53 20.85
C GLN A 268 -7.27 11.24 21.32
N GLY A 269 -6.93 9.97 21.56
CA GLY A 269 -5.58 9.52 21.91
C GLY A 269 -4.55 9.89 20.84
N PHE A 270 -4.90 9.72 19.56
CA PHE A 270 -4.01 10.10 18.46
C PHE A 270 -3.78 11.62 18.39
N GLN A 271 -4.81 12.44 18.59
CA GLN A 271 -4.67 13.90 18.66
C GLN A 271 -3.80 14.33 19.85
N GLN A 272 -3.98 13.70 21.01
CA GLN A 272 -3.17 13.95 22.20
C GLN A 272 -1.71 13.55 21.97
N THR A 273 -1.47 12.42 21.32
CA THR A 273 -0.13 11.95 20.94
C THR A 273 0.54 12.93 19.99
N CYS A 274 -0.16 13.39 18.95
CA CYS A 274 0.33 14.44 18.04
C CYS A 274 0.76 15.70 18.78
N ARG A 275 -0.05 16.15 19.75
CA ARG A 275 0.25 17.34 20.56
C ARG A 275 1.49 17.14 21.42
N LYS A 276 1.56 16.02 22.16
CA LYS A 276 2.70 15.71 23.03
C LYS A 276 4.00 15.51 22.26
N TRP A 277 3.93 14.88 21.10
CA TRP A 277 5.06 14.75 20.20
C TRP A 277 5.57 16.12 19.73
N HIS A 278 4.66 17.01 19.32
CA HIS A 278 5.03 18.37 18.90
C HIS A 278 5.63 19.20 20.05
N GLU A 279 5.03 19.16 21.24
CA GLU A 279 5.57 19.81 22.44
C GLU A 279 6.98 19.30 22.76
N CYS A 280 7.18 17.97 22.70
CA CYS A 280 8.41 17.31 23.10
C CYS A 280 9.55 17.48 22.09
N TYR A 281 9.26 17.42 20.78
CA TYR A 281 10.27 17.34 19.72
C TYR A 281 10.23 18.47 18.70
N GLY A 282 9.20 19.33 18.72
CA GLY A 282 9.02 20.40 17.73
C GLY A 282 8.68 19.91 16.32
N ALA A 283 8.43 18.61 16.13
CA ALA A 283 8.18 17.97 14.85
C ALA A 283 6.72 17.51 14.69
N ALA A 284 6.28 17.23 13.46
CA ALA A 284 5.00 16.57 13.24
C ALA A 284 5.07 15.09 13.60
N TYR A 285 4.00 14.55 14.21
CA TYR A 285 3.91 13.12 14.52
C TYR A 285 3.56 12.28 13.29
N THR A 286 2.75 12.81 12.38
CA THR A 286 2.35 12.12 11.15
C THR A 286 3.54 11.87 10.22
N ARG A 287 3.53 10.72 9.54
CA ARG A 287 4.64 10.29 8.68
C ARG A 287 4.14 9.66 7.40
N ALA A 288 4.81 9.96 6.29
CA ALA A 288 4.55 9.29 5.02
C ALA A 288 4.75 7.77 5.16
N GLY A 289 3.78 7.00 4.70
CA GLY A 289 3.80 5.54 4.69
C GLY A 289 3.42 4.87 6.02
N ALA A 290 3.14 5.63 7.08
CA ALA A 290 2.88 5.07 8.41
C ALA A 290 1.48 5.40 8.98
N MET A 291 0.66 6.13 8.21
CA MET A 291 -0.70 6.47 8.60
C MET A 291 -1.69 5.39 8.17
N TYR A 292 -2.89 5.41 8.77
CA TYR A 292 -3.97 4.48 8.44
C TYR A 292 -4.29 4.48 6.94
N ARG A 293 -4.28 3.29 6.33
CA ARG A 293 -4.53 3.07 4.90
C ARG A 293 -6.01 2.96 4.55
N GLY A 294 -6.90 2.97 5.56
CA GLY A 294 -8.31 2.62 5.39
C GLY A 294 -8.55 1.15 5.70
N GLU A 295 -9.80 0.71 5.49
CA GLU A 295 -10.16 -0.71 5.59
C GLU A 295 -9.49 -1.52 4.48
N ALA A 296 -9.19 -2.79 4.76
CA ALA A 296 -8.76 -3.72 3.72
C ALA A 296 -9.87 -3.88 2.67
N PRO A 297 -9.54 -3.99 1.36
CA PRO A 297 -10.54 -4.26 0.33
C PRO A 297 -11.29 -5.57 0.61
N ALA A 298 -12.59 -5.59 0.31
CA ALA A 298 -13.39 -6.80 0.45
C ALA A 298 -12.86 -7.90 -0.48
N ARG A 299 -12.74 -9.12 0.03
CA ARG A 299 -12.29 -10.28 -0.76
C ARG A 299 -13.37 -10.69 -1.76
N ILE A 300 -12.94 -11.16 -2.92
CA ILE A 300 -13.85 -11.62 -3.97
C ILE A 300 -13.64 -13.12 -4.14
N GLU A 301 -14.51 -13.89 -3.50
CA GLU A 301 -14.51 -15.35 -3.60
C GLU A 301 -14.91 -15.80 -5.01
N LEU A 302 -14.15 -16.74 -5.55
CA LEU A 302 -14.33 -17.25 -6.91
C LEU A 302 -15.62 -18.08 -7.06
N ASP A 303 -16.17 -18.58 -5.96
CA ASP A 303 -17.33 -19.49 -5.96
C ASP A 303 -18.66 -18.81 -6.27
N SER A 304 -18.71 -17.47 -6.26
CA SER A 304 -19.84 -16.71 -6.79
C SER A 304 -19.95 -16.75 -8.33
N LEU A 305 -18.99 -17.37 -9.04
CA LEU A 305 -18.83 -17.26 -10.50
C LEU A 305 -18.56 -18.58 -11.25
N ALA A 306 -18.58 -19.76 -10.63
CA ALA A 306 -18.16 -20.99 -11.32
C ALA A 306 -19.14 -22.18 -11.19
N SER A 307 -20.06 -22.29 -12.15
CA SER A 307 -20.67 -23.56 -12.57
C SER A 307 -19.98 -24.06 -13.85
N SER A 308 -18.68 -24.37 -13.81
CA SER A 308 -18.04 -25.13 -14.90
C SER A 308 -16.67 -25.68 -14.50
N SER A 309 -16.49 -26.96 -14.82
CA SER A 309 -15.36 -27.84 -14.55
C SER A 309 -13.98 -27.20 -14.76
N ARG A 310 -13.14 -27.23 -13.73
CA ARG A 310 -11.77 -26.68 -13.71
C ARG A 310 -10.76 -27.80 -13.92
N THR A 311 -10.10 -27.85 -15.08
CA THR A 311 -8.86 -28.64 -15.27
C THR A 311 -7.75 -27.70 -15.71
N CYS A 312 -6.83 -27.41 -14.79
CA CYS A 312 -5.59 -26.72 -15.07
C CYS A 312 -4.53 -27.78 -15.44
N THR A 313 -4.14 -27.84 -16.71
CA THR A 313 -2.88 -28.47 -17.11
C THR A 313 -1.86 -27.37 -17.37
N THR A 314 -0.72 -27.46 -16.68
CA THR A 314 0.44 -26.60 -16.88
C THR A 314 0.88 -26.63 -18.35
N ALA A 315 0.67 -25.53 -19.07
CA ALA A 315 1.21 -25.36 -20.42
C ALA A 315 2.08 -24.10 -20.49
N PHE A 316 3.34 -24.36 -20.83
CA PHE A 316 4.42 -23.48 -21.27
C PHE A 316 4.02 -22.04 -21.66
N GLY A 317 4.36 -21.08 -20.80
CA GLY A 317 4.50 -19.69 -21.19
C GLY A 317 5.84 -19.49 -21.89
N VAL A 318 5.84 -19.33 -23.22
CA VAL A 318 7.00 -18.76 -23.91
C VAL A 318 7.24 -17.37 -23.29
N PRO A 319 8.45 -17.04 -22.80
CA PRO A 319 8.71 -15.73 -22.25
C PRO A 319 8.47 -14.68 -23.34
N PHE A 320 7.41 -13.91 -23.20
CA PHE A 320 7.18 -12.78 -24.08
C PHE A 320 8.22 -11.71 -23.77
N HIS A 321 9.33 -11.73 -24.50
CA HIS A 321 10.36 -10.70 -24.43
C HIS A 321 9.89 -9.44 -25.17
N PHE A 322 9.26 -8.53 -24.44
CA PHE A 322 8.99 -7.16 -24.89
C PHE A 322 10.07 -6.21 -24.42
N ARG A 323 10.25 -5.11 -25.15
CA ARG A 323 11.10 -3.99 -24.78
C ARG A 323 10.73 -3.53 -23.36
N PRO A 324 11.72 -3.32 -22.48
CA PRO A 324 11.47 -2.78 -21.16
C PRO A 324 10.70 -1.46 -21.26
N LEU A 325 9.55 -1.40 -20.60
CA LEU A 325 8.77 -0.18 -20.45
C LEU A 325 9.46 0.76 -19.46
N ALA A 326 9.25 2.06 -19.65
CA ALA A 326 9.76 3.06 -18.71
C ALA A 326 9.20 2.77 -17.30
N GLN A 327 10.08 2.62 -16.32
CA GLN A 327 9.68 2.37 -14.94
C GLN A 327 9.19 3.66 -14.27
N ARG A 328 8.19 3.51 -13.40
CA ARG A 328 7.69 4.59 -12.57
C ARG A 328 8.13 4.33 -11.14
N GLU A 329 8.81 5.29 -10.54
CA GLU A 329 9.15 5.27 -9.12
C GLU A 329 8.22 6.23 -8.37
N LEU A 330 7.34 5.70 -7.54
CA LEU A 330 6.39 6.43 -6.71
C LEU A 330 6.87 6.51 -5.27
N MET A 331 6.60 7.64 -4.62
CA MET A 331 6.81 7.80 -3.19
C MET A 331 5.62 8.55 -2.59
N GLN A 332 5.28 8.24 -1.35
CA GLN A 332 4.33 9.03 -0.59
C GLN A 332 5.07 10.18 0.08
N VAL A 333 4.44 11.35 0.12
CA VAL A 333 4.93 12.56 0.78
C VAL A 333 3.91 12.97 1.83
N SER A 334 4.38 13.28 3.04
CA SER A 334 3.58 13.90 4.09
C SER A 334 4.25 15.20 4.50
N ILE A 335 3.55 16.32 4.35
CA ILE A 335 4.06 17.66 4.66
C ILE A 335 3.10 18.41 5.57
N THR A 336 3.63 18.93 6.66
CA THR A 336 2.94 19.82 7.60
C THR A 336 3.58 21.21 7.51
N ILE A 337 2.75 22.22 7.29
CA ILE A 337 3.14 23.62 7.44
C ILE A 337 2.74 24.06 8.85
N ALA A 338 3.74 24.24 9.72
CA ALA A 338 3.47 24.55 11.13
C ALA A 338 3.29 26.06 11.32
N LYS A 339 4.36 26.83 11.12
CA LYS A 339 4.43 28.25 11.49
C LYS A 339 5.26 29.08 10.51
N ALA A 340 5.00 30.39 10.46
CA ALA A 340 5.89 31.39 9.86
C ALA A 340 6.34 32.40 10.92
N PRO A 341 7.54 33.02 10.81
CA PRO A 341 7.94 34.11 11.67
C PRO A 341 7.02 35.31 11.42
N LYS A 342 7.00 36.25 12.37
CA LYS A 342 6.25 37.51 12.24
C LYS A 342 6.59 38.18 10.90
N SER A 343 5.56 38.40 10.09
CA SER A 343 5.70 38.97 8.76
C SER A 343 6.22 40.41 8.83
N PRO A 344 7.07 40.85 7.88
CA PRO A 344 7.47 42.26 7.76
C PRO A 344 6.34 43.18 7.30
N THR A 345 5.18 42.63 6.89
CA THR A 345 4.00 43.41 6.45
C THR A 345 2.94 43.47 7.55
N THR A 346 2.25 44.59 7.70
CA THR A 346 1.29 44.83 8.80
C THR A 346 -0.19 44.67 8.40
N LYS A 347 -0.49 44.42 7.10
CA LYS A 347 -1.86 44.34 6.57
C LYS A 347 -1.95 43.31 5.43
N GLY A 348 -2.96 42.44 5.47
CA GLY A 348 -3.21 41.40 4.47
C GLY A 348 -3.52 40.04 5.08
N LYS A 349 -3.67 39.02 4.22
CA LYS A 349 -3.76 37.61 4.62
C LYS A 349 -2.66 36.81 3.92
N LEU A 350 -2.07 35.86 4.63
CA LEU A 350 -1.01 34.99 4.10
C LEU A 350 -1.56 33.61 3.78
N ARG A 351 -1.10 33.05 2.66
CA ARG A 351 -1.36 31.67 2.26
C ARG A 351 -0.11 31.05 1.67
N ILE A 352 0.01 29.73 1.73
CA ILE A 352 1.12 28.99 1.12
C ILE A 352 0.57 28.14 -0.02
N LEU A 353 1.21 28.25 -1.18
CA LEU A 353 0.96 27.41 -2.34
C LEU A 353 2.11 26.42 -2.52
N LEU A 354 1.77 25.14 -2.49
CA LEU A 354 2.63 24.03 -2.88
C LEU A 354 2.38 23.74 -4.36
N GLN A 355 3.44 23.67 -5.15
CA GLN A 355 3.36 23.39 -6.59
C GLN A 355 4.44 22.38 -6.97
N MET A 356 4.07 21.36 -7.74
CA MET A 356 5.04 20.37 -8.23
C MET A 356 5.99 20.99 -9.27
N GLY A 357 7.14 20.33 -9.47
CA GLY A 357 8.12 20.68 -10.50
C GLY A 357 7.60 20.55 -11.95
N SER A 358 8.53 20.61 -12.91
CA SER A 358 8.28 20.77 -14.35
C SER A 358 7.39 19.68 -14.99
N LYS A 359 7.33 18.47 -14.43
CA LYS A 359 6.56 17.36 -14.99
C LYS A 359 5.09 17.31 -14.57
N CYS A 360 4.69 18.06 -13.54
CA CYS A 360 3.32 18.04 -13.02
C CYS A 360 2.88 19.42 -12.52
N SER A 361 3.15 20.46 -13.31
CA SER A 361 2.96 21.86 -12.90
C SER A 361 1.50 22.26 -12.61
N SER A 362 0.54 21.43 -13.04
CA SER A 362 -0.89 21.56 -12.73
C SER A 362 -1.23 21.18 -11.29
N PHE A 363 -0.44 20.32 -10.64
CA PHE A 363 -0.64 19.95 -9.25
C PHE A 363 -0.34 21.13 -8.32
N LYS A 364 -1.36 21.53 -7.55
CA LYS A 364 -1.32 22.66 -6.62
C LYS A 364 -2.10 22.33 -5.37
N LEU A 365 -1.52 22.62 -4.21
CA LEU A 365 -2.19 22.55 -2.91
C LEU A 365 -2.01 23.89 -2.18
N GLU A 366 -3.02 24.35 -1.48
CA GLU A 366 -3.02 25.68 -0.87
C GLU A 366 -3.51 25.64 0.57
N THR A 367 -2.84 26.35 1.47
CA THR A 367 -3.34 26.55 2.84
C THR A 367 -4.51 27.54 2.89
N SER A 368 -5.32 27.46 3.94
CA SER A 368 -6.23 28.52 4.33
C SER A 368 -5.50 29.84 4.58
N SER A 369 -6.17 30.96 4.30
CA SER A 369 -5.60 32.29 4.47
C SER A 369 -5.59 32.72 5.95
N VAL A 370 -4.43 33.10 6.48
CA VAL A 370 -4.25 33.51 7.89
C VAL A 370 -4.01 35.02 7.97
N PRO A 371 -4.72 35.77 8.84
CA PRO A 371 -4.50 37.21 9.02
C PRO A 371 -3.15 37.48 9.70
N ILE A 372 -2.49 38.58 9.35
CA ILE A 372 -1.13 38.92 9.80
C ILE A 372 -1.08 39.47 11.26
N LEU A 373 -2.17 39.35 12.02
CA LEU A 373 -2.37 40.04 13.30
C LEU A 373 -1.79 39.28 14.52
N SER A 374 -1.37 38.02 14.39
CA SER A 374 -0.88 37.17 15.49
C SER A 374 0.13 36.11 15.00
N GLU A 375 0.64 35.25 15.91
CA GLU A 375 1.50 34.11 15.55
C GLU A 375 0.90 33.34 14.37
N LEU A 376 1.66 33.23 13.28
CA LEU A 376 1.22 32.63 12.03
C LEU A 376 1.31 31.12 12.16
N GLU A 377 0.23 30.48 12.56
CA GLU A 377 0.11 29.03 12.60
C GLU A 377 -0.89 28.56 11.54
N TRP A 378 -0.49 27.59 10.71
CA TRP A 378 -1.44 26.87 9.83
C TRP A 378 -1.80 25.51 10.41
N LYS A 379 -0.80 24.78 10.94
CA LYS A 379 -0.94 23.39 11.43
C LYS A 379 -1.65 22.48 10.41
N HIS A 380 -1.44 22.76 9.12
CA HIS A 380 -2.12 22.06 8.03
C HIS A 380 -1.20 20.97 7.47
N THR A 381 -1.74 19.77 7.30
CA THR A 381 -1.00 18.59 6.83
C THR A 381 -1.63 18.05 5.55
N TRP A 382 -0.79 17.69 4.59
CA TRP A 382 -1.20 16.93 3.41
C TRP A 382 -0.40 15.65 3.28
N THR A 383 -1.06 14.61 2.80
CA THR A 383 -0.45 13.35 2.38
C THR A 383 -0.86 13.05 0.95
N PHE A 384 0.12 12.80 0.07
CA PHE A 384 -0.12 12.54 -1.35
C PHE A 384 1.02 11.72 -1.96
N HIS A 385 0.76 11.07 -3.10
CA HIS A 385 1.78 10.33 -3.85
C HIS A 385 2.38 11.19 -4.95
N VAL A 386 3.66 11.00 -5.23
CA VAL A 386 4.39 11.69 -6.31
C VAL A 386 5.30 10.73 -7.04
N GLU A 387 5.56 11.01 -8.32
CA GLU A 387 6.68 10.37 -9.01
C GLU A 387 8.00 11.03 -8.60
N LYS A 388 9.00 10.21 -8.26
CA LYS A 388 10.38 10.67 -8.00
C LYS A 388 10.92 11.52 -9.16
N SER A 389 10.47 11.21 -10.38
CA SER A 389 10.80 11.89 -11.63
C SER A 389 10.44 13.39 -11.65
N THR A 390 9.56 13.85 -10.73
CA THR A 390 9.19 15.27 -10.57
C THR A 390 10.27 16.12 -9.88
N GLU A 391 11.30 15.47 -9.30
CA GLU A 391 12.54 16.01 -8.72
C GLU A 391 12.41 16.95 -7.51
N ARG A 392 11.38 17.80 -7.46
CA ARG A 392 11.22 18.84 -6.45
C ARG A 392 9.79 19.33 -6.26
N LEU A 393 9.53 19.84 -5.06
CA LEU A 393 8.34 20.61 -4.69
C LEU A 393 8.70 22.08 -4.46
N LYS A 394 7.90 22.99 -5.03
CA LYS A 394 8.04 24.43 -4.84
C LYS A 394 7.02 24.92 -3.82
N LEU A 395 7.49 25.67 -2.84
CA LEU A 395 6.65 26.38 -1.87
C LEU A 395 6.67 27.87 -2.20
N LYS A 396 5.51 28.52 -2.22
CA LYS A 396 5.35 29.95 -2.43
C LYS A 396 4.55 30.55 -1.27
N LEU A 397 5.11 31.55 -0.60
CA LEU A 397 4.38 32.36 0.36
C LEU A 397 3.69 33.51 -0.38
N LEU A 398 2.38 33.59 -0.26
CA LEU A 398 1.51 34.53 -0.96
C LEU A 398 0.86 35.49 0.05
N CYS A 399 0.74 36.76 -0.31
CA CYS A 399 -0.01 37.77 0.42
C CYS A 399 -1.19 38.28 -0.41
N THR A 400 -2.40 38.08 0.12
CA THR A 400 -3.63 38.67 -0.39
C THR A 400 -3.79 40.06 0.20
N ARG A 401 -3.90 41.05 -0.67
CA ARG A 401 -3.95 42.47 -0.29
C ARG A 401 -5.34 42.83 0.24
N SER A 402 -5.40 43.72 1.22
CA SER A 402 -6.66 44.14 1.86
C SER A 402 -7.59 44.92 0.92
N ASN A 403 -7.06 45.52 -0.16
CA ASN A 403 -7.84 46.29 -1.13
C ASN A 403 -8.41 45.36 -2.22
N ALA A 404 -9.73 45.15 -2.19
CA ALA A 404 -10.46 44.29 -3.11
C ALA A 404 -10.32 44.67 -4.60
N LEU A 405 -10.14 45.96 -4.89
CA LEU A 405 -10.00 46.46 -6.27
C LEU A 405 -8.63 46.09 -6.84
N MET A 406 -7.57 46.23 -6.03
CA MET A 406 -6.21 45.80 -6.39
C MET A 406 -6.08 44.28 -6.46
N GLN A 407 -6.80 43.54 -5.62
CA GLN A 407 -6.83 42.09 -5.66
C GLN A 407 -7.39 41.56 -6.99
N LYS A 408 -8.44 42.20 -7.52
CA LYS A 408 -9.02 41.84 -8.82
C LYS A 408 -8.10 42.16 -10.01
N LEU A 409 -7.29 43.21 -9.90
CA LEU A 409 -6.44 43.70 -11.00
C LEU A 409 -5.08 43.00 -11.08
N VAL A 410 -4.45 42.70 -9.93
CA VAL A 410 -3.05 42.26 -9.85
C VAL A 410 -2.91 40.84 -9.28
N GLY A 411 -3.92 40.33 -8.59
CA GLY A 411 -3.87 39.05 -7.90
C GLY A 411 -2.98 39.08 -6.65
N ASP A 412 -2.66 37.89 -6.13
CA ASP A 412 -1.83 37.76 -4.93
C ASP A 412 -0.35 38.06 -5.18
N GLU A 413 0.29 38.71 -4.22
CA GLU A 413 1.72 38.98 -4.26
C GLU A 413 2.52 37.80 -3.70
N VAL A 414 3.52 37.32 -4.45
CA VAL A 414 4.43 36.29 -3.95
C VAL A 414 5.55 36.96 -3.14
N ILE A 415 5.57 36.72 -1.84
CA ILE A 415 6.56 37.29 -0.91
C ILE A 415 7.90 36.54 -1.01
N GLY A 416 7.84 35.22 -1.16
CA GLY A 416 9.04 34.38 -1.22
C GLY A 416 8.73 33.00 -1.77
N SER A 417 9.79 32.30 -2.20
CA SER A 417 9.67 30.91 -2.62
C SER A 417 10.86 30.06 -2.20
N ALA A 418 10.61 28.78 -1.97
CA ALA A 418 11.63 27.79 -1.67
C ALA A 418 11.39 26.50 -2.47
N TYR A 419 12.43 25.68 -2.60
CA TYR A 419 12.38 24.40 -3.29
C TYR A 419 12.85 23.29 -2.34
N LEU A 420 12.05 22.23 -2.25
CA LEU A 420 12.42 20.99 -1.58
C LEU A 420 12.77 19.96 -2.66
N LYS A 421 14.04 19.54 -2.69
CA LYS A 421 14.50 18.48 -3.60
C LYS A 421 14.24 17.12 -2.96
N TRP A 422 13.67 16.20 -3.72
CA TRP A 422 13.44 14.82 -3.27
C TRP A 422 14.72 14.13 -2.84
N GLN A 423 15.80 14.34 -3.57
CA GLN A 423 17.11 13.77 -3.24
C GLN A 423 17.59 14.11 -1.82
N ASN A 424 17.31 15.32 -1.33
CA ASN A 424 17.74 15.73 0.02
C ASN A 424 17.00 14.93 1.09
N LEU A 425 15.69 14.73 0.92
CA LEU A 425 14.86 13.94 1.84
C LEU A 425 15.22 12.46 1.76
N LEU A 426 15.41 11.95 0.54
CA LEU A 426 15.83 10.56 0.30
C LEU A 426 17.23 10.27 0.81
N SER A 427 18.13 11.25 0.89
CA SER A 427 19.44 11.09 1.52
C SER A 427 19.38 11.13 3.05
N SER A 428 18.41 11.83 3.64
CA SER A 428 18.25 11.93 5.09
C SER A 428 18.09 10.53 5.73
N PRO A 429 18.83 10.19 6.80
CA PRO A 429 18.71 8.88 7.46
C PRO A 429 17.30 8.63 8.01
N THR A 430 16.56 9.69 8.32
CA THR A 430 15.17 9.58 8.78
C THR A 430 14.17 9.58 7.63
N LEU A 431 14.55 9.88 6.38
CA LEU A 431 13.59 10.16 5.29
C LEU A 431 12.67 11.35 5.58
N ALA A 432 13.11 12.26 6.45
CA ALA A 432 12.35 13.44 6.85
C ALA A 432 13.24 14.65 7.13
N TYR A 433 12.58 15.80 7.18
CA TYR A 433 13.14 17.09 7.55
C TYR A 433 12.14 17.87 8.40
N ASP A 434 12.59 18.32 9.57
CA ASP A 434 11.84 19.15 10.49
C ASP A 434 12.67 20.41 10.77
N GLY A 435 12.18 21.58 10.38
CA GLY A 435 12.94 22.80 10.57
C GLY A 435 12.45 24.02 9.79
N TRP A 436 13.13 25.13 10.02
CA TRP A 436 12.94 26.37 9.28
C TRP A 436 13.47 26.24 7.85
N LEU A 437 12.67 26.71 6.89
CA LEU A 437 13.00 26.79 5.48
C LEU A 437 13.01 28.26 5.06
N ASP A 438 14.20 28.77 4.73
CA ASP A 438 14.35 30.12 4.22
C ASP A 438 13.76 30.23 2.81
N MET A 439 13.00 31.29 2.56
CA MET A 439 12.38 31.56 1.27
C MET A 439 13.10 32.71 0.56
N ALA A 440 13.55 32.45 -0.66
CA ALA A 440 14.19 33.44 -1.49
C ALA A 440 13.16 34.47 -1.97
N PRO A 441 13.44 35.79 -1.83
CA PRO A 441 12.61 36.83 -2.42
C PRO A 441 12.68 36.76 -3.95
N ILE A 442 11.59 37.12 -4.64
CA ILE A 442 11.58 37.11 -6.11
C ILE A 442 12.35 38.33 -6.64
N SER A 443 13.38 38.10 -7.46
CA SER A 443 14.06 39.18 -8.19
C SER A 443 13.09 39.80 -9.20
N GLY A 444 12.77 41.09 -9.04
CA GLY A 444 11.92 41.85 -9.97
C GLY A 444 10.62 42.41 -9.39
N SER A 445 10.28 42.14 -8.12
CA SER A 445 9.21 42.91 -7.46
C SER A 445 9.69 44.33 -7.16
N ARG A 446 8.86 45.35 -7.48
CA ARG A 446 9.05 46.77 -7.12
C ARG A 446 9.27 47.02 -5.62
N SER A 447 9.14 45.98 -4.79
CA SER A 447 9.31 45.97 -3.33
C SER A 447 10.71 45.51 -2.87
N SER A 448 11.68 45.34 -3.77
CA SER A 448 13.05 44.93 -3.43
C SER A 448 13.80 45.89 -2.50
N SER A 449 13.29 47.11 -2.26
CA SER A 449 13.87 48.09 -1.34
C SER A 449 13.18 48.17 0.03
N ILE A 450 12.06 47.47 0.26
CA ILE A 450 11.24 47.64 1.49
C ILE A 450 11.41 46.49 2.51
N TYR A 451 11.86 45.31 2.09
CA TYR A 451 12.06 44.19 3.02
C TYR A 451 13.41 44.30 3.74
N LYS A 452 13.40 44.90 4.94
CA LYS A 452 14.50 44.77 5.91
C LYS A 452 14.72 43.28 6.19
N LYS A 453 15.99 42.84 6.15
CA LYS A 453 16.45 41.51 6.61
C LYS A 453 15.83 41.19 7.99
N PRO A 454 15.47 39.93 8.29
CA PRO A 454 15.79 38.70 7.56
C PRO A 454 14.76 38.28 6.48
N PRO A 455 15.13 37.38 5.54
CA PRO A 455 14.21 36.81 4.56
C PRO A 455 13.05 36.06 5.25
N PRO A 456 11.88 35.94 4.58
CA PRO A 456 10.77 35.18 5.14
C PRO A 456 11.15 33.70 5.25
N ALA A 457 10.85 33.07 6.39
CA ALA A 457 11.06 31.65 6.62
C ALA A 457 9.73 30.95 6.92
N ILE A 458 9.66 29.64 6.79
CA ILE A 458 8.53 28.83 7.26
C ILE A 458 9.05 27.59 7.96
N PHE A 459 8.46 27.20 9.07
CA PHE A 459 8.75 25.93 9.71
C PHE A 459 7.89 24.84 9.05
N ILE A 460 8.57 23.82 8.55
CA ILE A 460 7.92 22.67 7.93
C ILE A 460 8.37 21.38 8.62
N SER A 461 7.47 20.41 8.61
CA SER A 461 7.77 19.00 8.87
C SER A 461 7.40 18.23 7.62
N ILE A 462 8.38 17.63 6.94
CA ILE A 462 8.15 16.86 5.72
C ILE A 462 8.81 15.49 5.82
N SER A 463 8.14 14.47 5.31
CA SER A 463 8.65 13.11 5.22
C SER A 463 8.28 12.45 3.91
N VAL A 464 9.06 11.45 3.50
CA VAL A 464 8.85 10.67 2.29
C VAL A 464 9.02 9.18 2.58
N THR A 465 8.34 8.32 1.81
CA THR A 465 8.69 6.90 1.75
C THR A 465 9.86 6.70 0.77
N PRO A 466 10.62 5.59 0.88
CA PRO A 466 11.50 5.14 -0.20
C PRO A 466 10.70 5.01 -1.51
N PRO A 467 11.29 5.33 -2.67
CA PRO A 467 10.63 5.17 -3.95
C PRO A 467 10.36 3.69 -4.25
N GLN A 468 9.13 3.37 -4.63
CA GLN A 468 8.67 2.03 -4.98
C GLN A 468 8.25 1.98 -6.45
N LEU A 469 8.31 0.80 -7.06
CA LEU A 469 7.81 0.63 -8.42
C LEU A 469 6.30 0.86 -8.44
N GLY A 470 5.88 1.89 -9.16
CA GLY A 470 4.49 2.21 -9.40
C GLY A 470 3.90 1.39 -10.54
N PRO A 471 2.56 1.33 -10.65
CA PRO A 471 1.90 0.67 -11.77
C PRO A 471 2.22 1.39 -13.09
N GLN A 472 2.27 0.64 -14.18
CA GLN A 472 2.37 1.17 -15.54
C GLN A 472 1.05 1.86 -15.91
N LEU A 473 1.15 3.04 -16.52
CA LEU A 473 0.00 3.78 -17.03
C LEU A 473 0.07 3.83 -18.54
N PHE A 474 -1.05 3.47 -19.17
CA PHE A 474 -1.23 3.54 -20.61
C PHE A 474 -2.44 4.37 -20.99
N ARG A 475 -2.37 4.99 -22.16
CA ARG A 475 -3.50 5.65 -22.80
C ARG A 475 -3.55 5.29 -24.28
N ALA A 476 -4.66 4.69 -24.72
CA ALA A 476 -4.90 4.42 -26.13
C ALA A 476 -5.55 5.63 -26.82
N ILE A 477 -4.87 6.20 -27.82
CA ILE A 477 -5.37 7.34 -28.60
C ILE A 477 -5.66 6.89 -30.03
N SER A 478 -6.86 7.19 -30.52
CA SER A 478 -7.26 6.93 -31.91
C SER A 478 -6.36 7.66 -32.90
N CYS A 479 -5.94 6.95 -33.93
CA CYS A 479 -5.10 7.45 -35.01
C CYS A 479 -5.81 7.30 -36.36
N SER A 480 -5.25 7.89 -37.40
CA SER A 480 -5.70 7.61 -38.77
C SER A 480 -5.62 6.11 -39.07
N PRO A 481 -6.56 5.55 -39.86
CA PRO A 481 -6.55 4.13 -40.20
C PRO A 481 -5.25 3.71 -40.91
N THR A 482 -4.92 2.43 -40.81
CA THR A 482 -3.81 1.81 -41.56
C THR A 482 -4.35 0.89 -42.66
N ASP A 483 -3.55 0.67 -43.71
CA ASP A 483 -3.81 -0.39 -44.70
C ASP A 483 -3.26 -1.75 -44.22
N ASP A 484 -3.37 -2.80 -45.04
CA ASP A 484 -2.88 -4.14 -44.71
C ASP A 484 -1.36 -4.16 -44.46
N SER A 485 -0.59 -3.29 -45.13
CA SER A 485 0.86 -3.14 -44.91
C SER A 485 1.20 -2.42 -43.60
N GLY A 486 0.20 -1.90 -42.88
CA GLY A 486 0.36 -1.12 -41.67
C GLY A 486 0.67 0.35 -41.93
N ARG A 487 0.60 0.82 -43.18
CA ARG A 487 0.86 2.21 -43.54
C ARG A 487 -0.34 3.08 -43.21
N MET A 488 -0.10 4.19 -42.52
CA MET A 488 -1.11 5.15 -42.14
C MET A 488 -1.66 5.86 -43.38
N SER A 489 -2.97 5.79 -43.58
CA SER A 489 -3.67 6.44 -44.68
C SER A 489 -4.49 7.63 -44.19
N LYS A 490 -4.47 8.74 -44.95
CA LYS A 490 -5.34 9.90 -44.68
C LYS A 490 -6.78 9.68 -45.13
N CYS A 491 -7.00 8.76 -46.06
CA CYS A 491 -8.31 8.42 -46.61
C CYS A 491 -8.69 7.02 -46.15
N CYS A 492 -9.89 6.83 -45.60
CA CYS A 492 -10.41 5.49 -45.26
C CYS A 492 -10.57 4.67 -46.54
N PRO A 493 -9.73 3.65 -46.80
CA PRO A 493 -9.95 2.77 -47.95
C PRO A 493 -11.26 2.01 -47.76
N ARG A 494 -12.08 1.89 -48.81
CA ARG A 494 -13.36 1.13 -48.76
C ARG A 494 -13.16 -0.38 -48.48
N ARG A 495 -11.93 -0.91 -48.62
CA ARG A 495 -11.54 -2.30 -48.36
C ARG A 495 -10.09 -2.35 -47.82
N GLY A 496 -9.80 -3.22 -46.85
CA GLY A 496 -8.45 -3.36 -46.26
C GLY A 496 -8.06 -2.27 -45.24
N SER A 497 -9.04 -1.54 -44.69
CA SER A 497 -8.79 -0.53 -43.65
C SER A 497 -8.75 -1.13 -42.25
N TRP A 498 -7.77 -0.72 -41.46
CA TRP A 498 -7.58 -1.10 -40.07
C TRP A 498 -7.76 0.11 -39.17
N GLN A 499 -8.70 0.01 -38.23
CA GLN A 499 -8.78 0.98 -37.15
C GLN A 499 -7.53 0.88 -36.30
N THR A 500 -6.90 2.02 -36.05
CA THR A 500 -5.59 2.03 -35.43
C THR A 500 -5.57 2.95 -34.21
N LYS A 501 -4.99 2.46 -33.11
CA LYS A 501 -4.76 3.25 -31.89
C LYS A 501 -3.28 3.20 -31.51
N SER A 502 -2.72 4.33 -31.12
CA SER A 502 -1.40 4.39 -30.48
C SER A 502 -1.59 4.27 -28.98
N VAL A 503 -0.84 3.38 -28.34
CA VAL A 503 -0.82 3.23 -26.88
C VAL A 503 0.39 3.97 -26.35
N LEU A 504 0.15 5.03 -25.58
CA LEU A 504 1.20 5.83 -24.96
C LEU A 504 1.43 5.38 -23.53
N ASP A 505 2.69 5.38 -23.09
CA ASP A 505 3.05 5.20 -21.68
C ASP A 505 2.95 6.52 -20.88
N HIS A 506 3.31 6.47 -19.60
CA HIS A 506 3.32 7.62 -18.70
C HIS A 506 4.29 8.75 -19.12
N THR A 507 5.27 8.46 -19.97
CA THR A 507 6.20 9.46 -20.52
C THR A 507 5.69 10.10 -21.82
N ASN A 508 4.48 9.72 -22.25
CA ASN A 508 3.88 10.05 -23.55
C ASN A 508 4.65 9.48 -24.75
N ARG A 509 5.39 8.36 -24.57
CA ARG A 509 5.97 7.61 -25.68
C ARG A 509 5.01 6.55 -26.19
N VAL A 510 4.95 6.36 -27.50
CA VAL A 510 4.19 5.26 -28.12
C VAL A 510 4.93 3.96 -27.87
N VAL A 511 4.32 3.04 -27.13
CA VAL A 511 4.92 1.74 -26.78
C VAL A 511 4.28 0.58 -27.52
N PHE A 512 3.00 0.72 -27.89
CA PHE A 512 2.28 -0.25 -28.71
C PHE A 512 1.41 0.44 -29.76
N VAL A 513 1.13 -0.26 -30.85
CA VAL A 513 0.13 0.13 -31.85
C VAL A 513 -0.90 -0.98 -31.95
N ILE A 514 -2.16 -0.67 -31.64
CA ILE A 514 -3.28 -1.61 -31.76
C ILE A 514 -3.91 -1.41 -33.12
N ARG A 515 -3.99 -2.46 -33.92
CA ARG A 515 -4.69 -2.48 -35.22
C ARG A 515 -5.85 -3.46 -35.13
N ALA A 516 -7.07 -2.97 -35.32
CA ALA A 516 -8.28 -3.77 -35.29
C ALA A 516 -9.01 -3.67 -36.62
N ARG A 517 -9.47 -4.81 -37.12
CA ARG A 517 -10.31 -4.95 -38.29
C ARG A 517 -11.60 -5.61 -37.84
N TYR A 518 -12.71 -4.92 -38.02
CA TYR A 518 -14.03 -5.43 -37.68
C TYR A 518 -15.08 -5.04 -38.72
N SER A 519 -16.08 -5.88 -38.91
CA SER A 519 -17.26 -5.61 -39.74
C SER A 519 -18.08 -4.46 -39.15
N GLY A 520 -18.06 -3.30 -39.81
CA GLY A 520 -18.95 -2.18 -39.55
C GLY A 520 -20.15 -2.19 -40.51
N VAL A 521 -21.26 -1.56 -40.10
CA VAL A 521 -22.44 -1.33 -40.97
C VAL A 521 -21.97 -0.55 -42.19
N GLU A 522 -22.22 -1.10 -43.38
CA GLU A 522 -21.72 -0.73 -44.72
C GLU A 522 -20.34 -1.27 -45.11
N ASN A 523 -20.38 -2.44 -45.76
CA ASN A 523 -19.34 -3.16 -46.54
C ASN A 523 -18.62 -4.30 -45.79
N SER A 524 -19.20 -5.49 -46.01
CA SER A 524 -19.00 -6.79 -45.39
C SER A 524 -17.61 -7.40 -45.61
N ILE A 525 -16.81 -7.37 -44.55
CA ILE A 525 -15.89 -8.45 -44.21
C ILE A 525 -16.70 -9.46 -43.37
N PRO A 526 -16.60 -10.79 -43.61
CA PRO A 526 -17.27 -11.78 -42.77
C PRO A 526 -16.86 -11.66 -41.29
N GLU A 527 -17.78 -11.86 -40.34
CA GLU A 527 -17.48 -11.71 -38.90
C GLU A 527 -16.32 -12.59 -38.41
N HIS A 528 -16.09 -13.75 -39.05
CA HIS A 528 -14.96 -14.64 -38.75
C HIS A 528 -13.59 -14.08 -39.17
N GLU A 529 -13.54 -13.00 -39.95
CA GLU A 529 -12.32 -12.28 -40.32
C GLU A 529 -12.06 -11.06 -39.41
N ASN A 530 -12.89 -10.85 -38.38
CA ASN A 530 -12.64 -9.83 -37.37
C ASN A 530 -11.41 -10.22 -36.56
N CYS A 531 -10.39 -9.36 -36.55
CA CYS A 531 -9.13 -9.62 -35.89
C CYS A 531 -8.52 -8.34 -35.30
N LEU A 532 -7.71 -8.52 -34.27
CA LEU A 532 -6.99 -7.47 -33.57
C LEU A 532 -5.53 -7.89 -33.42
N HIS A 533 -4.61 -7.00 -33.79
CA HIS A 533 -3.17 -7.16 -33.61
C HIS A 533 -2.64 -6.08 -32.67
N ILE A 534 -1.82 -6.49 -31.70
CA ILE A 534 -1.01 -5.59 -30.88
C ILE A 534 0.41 -5.65 -31.41
N HIS A 535 0.89 -4.51 -31.93
CA HIS A 535 2.24 -4.34 -32.46
C HIS A 535 3.12 -3.68 -31.40
N GLU A 536 4.32 -4.21 -31.17
CA GLU A 536 5.28 -3.65 -30.22
C GLU A 536 6.17 -2.59 -30.86
N GLY A 537 6.23 -1.42 -30.24
CA GLY A 537 7.16 -0.35 -30.58
C GLY A 537 6.51 0.93 -31.10
N GLU A 538 7.36 1.89 -31.41
CA GLU A 538 6.99 3.20 -31.98
C GLU A 538 6.69 3.09 -33.48
N TRP A 539 5.93 4.06 -34.01
CA TRP A 539 5.73 4.21 -35.44
C TRP A 539 7.06 4.27 -36.20
N VAL A 540 7.15 3.51 -37.30
CA VAL A 540 8.30 3.53 -38.20
C VAL A 540 8.09 4.66 -39.22
N TYR A 541 9.08 5.53 -39.35
CA TYR A 541 9.05 6.66 -40.27
C TYR A 541 9.81 6.30 -41.55
N SER A 542 9.24 6.65 -42.71
CA SER A 542 9.96 6.51 -43.97
C SER A 542 11.08 7.54 -44.08
N ASN A 543 12.30 7.06 -44.37
CA ASN A 543 13.47 7.92 -44.62
C ASN A 543 13.29 8.82 -45.86
N VAL A 544 12.43 8.41 -46.81
CA VAL A 544 12.19 9.14 -48.07
C VAL A 544 11.02 10.10 -47.93
N PHE A 545 10.01 9.73 -47.13
CA PHE A 545 8.81 10.56 -46.93
C PHE A 545 8.47 10.65 -45.43
N PRO A 546 8.94 11.68 -44.72
CA PRO A 546 8.81 11.79 -43.26
C PRO A 546 7.36 11.80 -42.74
N HIS A 547 6.40 12.12 -43.60
CA HIS A 547 4.97 12.15 -43.27
C HIS A 547 4.31 10.78 -43.32
N ILE A 548 4.98 9.76 -43.87
CA ILE A 548 4.47 8.40 -43.98
C ILE A 548 4.93 7.61 -42.76
N ARG A 549 3.94 7.10 -42.02
CA ARG A 549 4.13 6.29 -40.82
C ARG A 549 3.62 4.88 -41.09
N THR A 550 4.40 3.89 -40.70
CA THR A 550 4.03 2.46 -40.76
C THR A 550 4.04 1.86 -39.36
N ALA A 551 3.06 1.02 -39.07
CA ALA A 551 2.98 0.30 -37.81
C ALA A 551 4.22 -0.61 -37.63
N PRO A 552 4.66 -0.87 -36.39
CA PRO A 552 5.78 -1.76 -36.12
C PRO A 552 5.53 -3.17 -36.67
N ALA A 553 6.55 -3.87 -37.14
CA ALA A 553 6.38 -5.20 -37.73
C ALA A 553 6.11 -6.31 -36.68
N LYS A 554 6.64 -6.17 -35.46
CA LYS A 554 6.57 -7.21 -34.41
C LYS A 554 5.17 -7.25 -33.78
N ILE A 555 4.40 -8.27 -34.12
CA ILE A 555 3.10 -8.57 -33.47
C ILE A 555 3.37 -9.38 -32.20
N ILE A 556 2.77 -8.95 -31.10
CA ILE A 556 2.97 -9.55 -29.78
C ILE A 556 1.74 -10.21 -29.19
N ALA A 557 0.56 -9.83 -29.68
CA ALA A 557 -0.69 -10.47 -29.32
C ALA A 557 -1.66 -10.33 -30.49
N THR A 558 -2.47 -11.37 -30.68
CA THR A 558 -3.53 -11.42 -31.66
C THR A 558 -4.81 -11.89 -30.98
N ALA A 559 -5.93 -11.27 -31.33
CA ALA A 559 -7.26 -11.76 -30.99
C ALA A 559 -8.09 -11.94 -32.27
N ILE A 560 -8.85 -13.03 -32.36
CA ILE A 560 -9.68 -13.38 -33.51
C ILE A 560 -11.11 -13.57 -33.02
N SER A 561 -12.09 -13.04 -33.73
CA SER A 561 -13.49 -13.26 -33.40
C SER A 561 -13.85 -14.73 -33.63
N MET A 562 -14.40 -15.37 -32.61
CA MET A 562 -14.98 -16.70 -32.75
C MET A 562 -16.46 -16.57 -33.10
N THR A 563 -16.88 -17.19 -34.19
CA THR A 563 -18.30 -17.44 -34.42
C THR A 563 -18.74 -18.52 -33.45
N SER A 564 -19.84 -18.29 -32.72
CA SER A 564 -20.40 -19.28 -31.81
C SER A 564 -20.73 -20.55 -32.61
N GLN A 565 -19.89 -21.57 -32.53
CA GLN A 565 -20.28 -22.94 -32.85
C GLN A 565 -21.19 -23.44 -31.72
N LEU A 566 -22.40 -22.89 -31.66
CA LEU A 566 -23.51 -23.52 -30.99
C LEU A 566 -24.46 -23.94 -32.10
N ASP A 567 -24.90 -25.19 -32.00
CA ASP A 567 -25.68 -25.91 -33.00
C ASP A 567 -26.77 -25.07 -33.66
N ALA A 568 -27.00 -25.38 -34.94
CA ALA A 568 -28.03 -24.79 -35.78
C ALA A 568 -29.35 -24.56 -35.00
N GLY A 569 -29.66 -23.30 -34.66
CA GLY A 569 -30.99 -22.93 -34.18
C GLY A 569 -31.11 -21.76 -33.21
N GLN A 570 -30.07 -21.38 -32.45
CA GLN A 570 -30.18 -20.28 -31.50
C GLN A 570 -28.93 -19.40 -31.46
N THR A 571 -28.87 -18.41 -32.34
CA THR A 571 -27.94 -17.28 -32.18
C THR A 571 -28.48 -16.42 -31.03
N LEU A 572 -27.95 -16.58 -29.81
CA LEU A 572 -28.25 -15.67 -28.70
C LEU A 572 -27.79 -14.26 -29.09
N CYS A 573 -28.74 -13.37 -29.37
CA CYS A 573 -28.42 -11.99 -29.69
C CYS A 573 -27.72 -11.34 -28.48
N GLY A 574 -26.50 -10.81 -28.68
CA GLY A 574 -25.81 -10.02 -27.65
C GLY A 574 -24.54 -10.63 -27.02
N HIS A 575 -24.06 -11.78 -27.51
CA HIS A 575 -22.78 -12.38 -27.08
C HIS A 575 -21.70 -12.18 -28.15
N ARG A 576 -20.49 -11.77 -27.75
CA ARG A 576 -19.29 -11.69 -28.62
C ARG A 576 -18.16 -12.50 -28.03
N CYS A 577 -17.57 -13.37 -28.83
CA CYS A 577 -16.51 -14.27 -28.39
C CYS A 577 -15.21 -13.95 -29.13
N TRP A 578 -14.11 -13.82 -28.38
CA TRP A 578 -12.78 -13.54 -28.92
C TRP A 578 -11.78 -14.58 -28.47
N GLY A 579 -11.12 -15.24 -29.41
CA GLY A 579 -9.99 -16.12 -29.16
C GLY A 579 -8.69 -15.36 -29.06
N PHE A 580 -7.87 -15.73 -28.10
CA PHE A 580 -6.52 -15.18 -27.90
C PHE A 580 -5.55 -16.30 -27.53
N PHE A 581 -4.24 -16.01 -27.55
CA PHE A 581 -3.17 -17.01 -27.36
C PHE A 581 -3.27 -18.21 -28.32
N ASN A 582 -3.40 -17.96 -29.63
CA ASN A 582 -3.58 -19.01 -30.64
C ASN A 582 -4.81 -19.91 -30.37
N ASN A 583 -5.90 -19.30 -29.87
CA ASN A 583 -7.15 -19.95 -29.48
C ASN A 583 -7.04 -20.94 -28.30
N SER A 584 -5.98 -20.85 -27.47
CA SER A 584 -5.93 -21.59 -26.20
C SER A 584 -6.85 -20.99 -25.13
N SER A 585 -7.34 -19.77 -25.35
CA SER A 585 -8.24 -19.06 -24.42
C SER A 585 -9.26 -18.22 -25.18
N GLN A 586 -10.41 -18.00 -24.53
CA GLN A 586 -11.57 -17.30 -25.07
C GLN A 586 -12.07 -16.25 -24.08
N LEU A 587 -12.46 -15.08 -24.59
CA LEU A 587 -13.14 -14.02 -23.86
C LEU A 587 -14.54 -13.92 -24.43
N THR A 588 -15.52 -14.16 -23.58
CA THR A 588 -16.93 -13.97 -23.89
C THR A 588 -17.39 -12.66 -23.26
N VAL A 589 -17.91 -11.76 -24.09
CA VAL A 589 -18.52 -10.50 -23.67
C VAL A 589 -20.02 -10.62 -23.95
N SER A 590 -20.84 -10.53 -22.92
CA SER A 590 -22.29 -10.59 -23.04
C SER A 590 -22.96 -9.41 -22.34
N ARG A 591 -24.20 -9.12 -22.72
CA ARG A 591 -24.99 -8.07 -22.08
C ARG A 591 -25.80 -8.67 -20.94
N ASP A 592 -25.55 -8.23 -19.73
CA ASP A 592 -26.31 -8.67 -18.56
C ASP A 592 -27.57 -7.79 -18.39
N SER A 593 -28.75 -8.40 -18.50
CA SER A 593 -30.03 -7.72 -18.27
C SER A 593 -30.32 -7.45 -16.79
N THR A 594 -29.63 -8.13 -15.87
CA THR A 594 -29.83 -8.04 -14.41
C THR A 594 -28.89 -7.04 -13.75
N ARG A 595 -27.69 -6.82 -14.30
CA ARG A 595 -26.70 -5.86 -13.79
C ARG A 595 -26.76 -4.51 -14.50
N ASN A 596 -27.90 -3.80 -14.48
CA ASN A 596 -28.03 -2.43 -15.03
C ASN A 596 -27.41 -2.21 -16.45
N GLY A 597 -27.33 -3.26 -17.28
CA GLY A 597 -26.71 -3.20 -18.62
C GLY A 597 -25.18 -3.29 -18.69
N TRP A 598 -24.50 -3.66 -17.60
CA TRP A 598 -23.05 -3.82 -17.57
C TRP A 598 -22.61 -5.05 -18.39
N PRO A 599 -21.43 -5.02 -19.04
CA PRO A 599 -20.93 -6.20 -19.73
C PRO A 599 -20.60 -7.28 -18.71
N LEU A 600 -21.06 -8.51 -18.97
CA LEU A 600 -20.54 -9.70 -18.32
C LEU A 600 -19.32 -10.18 -19.13
N LEU A 601 -18.20 -10.34 -18.45
CA LEU A 601 -16.90 -10.66 -19.02
C LEU A 601 -16.45 -12.01 -18.45
N GLU A 602 -16.39 -13.03 -19.31
CA GLU A 602 -15.98 -14.37 -18.92
C GLU A 602 -14.74 -14.77 -19.70
N ILE A 603 -13.71 -15.22 -18.99
CA ILE A 603 -12.51 -15.79 -19.61
C ILE A 603 -12.50 -17.30 -19.36
N GLN A 604 -12.33 -18.08 -20.44
CA GLN A 604 -12.24 -19.54 -20.40
C GLN A 604 -11.00 -20.01 -21.17
N GLY A 605 -10.46 -21.18 -20.80
CA GLY A 605 -9.34 -21.84 -21.49
C GLY A 605 -8.07 -22.02 -20.64
N VAL A 606 -6.96 -22.37 -21.30
CA VAL A 606 -5.69 -22.69 -20.64
C VAL A 606 -4.91 -21.40 -20.35
N LEU A 607 -4.93 -20.97 -19.09
CA LEU A 607 -4.17 -19.83 -18.59
C LEU A 607 -3.14 -20.28 -17.56
N SER A 608 -1.99 -19.59 -17.50
CA SER A 608 -0.93 -19.88 -16.50
C SER A 608 -1.33 -19.52 -15.07
N ASN A 609 -2.36 -18.68 -14.90
CA ASN A 609 -2.94 -18.29 -13.62
C ASN A 609 -4.46 -18.25 -13.78
N GLU A 610 -5.19 -18.44 -12.68
CA GLU A 610 -6.62 -18.15 -12.66
C GLU A 610 -6.80 -16.63 -12.75
N ILE A 611 -7.51 -16.17 -13.79
CA ILE A 611 -7.72 -14.75 -14.09
C ILE A 611 -9.22 -14.50 -14.21
N CYS A 612 -9.69 -13.41 -13.62
CA CYS A 612 -11.06 -12.93 -13.76
C CYS A 612 -11.08 -11.47 -14.23
N LEU A 613 -12.07 -11.11 -15.06
CA LEU A 613 -12.40 -9.73 -15.40
C LEU A 613 -13.72 -9.37 -14.72
N ILE A 614 -13.71 -8.37 -13.86
CA ILE A 614 -14.91 -7.91 -13.16
C ILE A 614 -15.19 -6.47 -13.54
N SER A 615 -16.43 -6.20 -13.93
CA SER A 615 -16.85 -4.85 -14.27
C SER A 615 -16.85 -3.96 -13.04
N GLY A 616 -16.36 -2.73 -13.22
CA GLY A 616 -16.16 -1.73 -12.17
C GLY A 616 -14.77 -1.81 -11.57
N ARG A 617 -14.46 -0.82 -10.74
CA ARG A 617 -13.28 -0.80 -9.87
C ARG A 617 -13.53 -1.70 -8.67
N LYS A 618 -12.66 -2.69 -8.49
CA LYS A 618 -12.76 -3.70 -7.43
C LYS A 618 -11.44 -3.83 -6.67
N LEU A 619 -11.48 -4.45 -5.49
CA LEU A 619 -10.31 -4.64 -4.62
C LEU A 619 -9.61 -3.30 -4.36
N GLN A 620 -8.29 -3.20 -4.57
CA GLN A 620 -7.55 -1.96 -4.30
C GLN A 620 -7.94 -0.76 -5.20
N TYR A 621 -8.73 -0.98 -6.25
CA TYR A 621 -9.24 0.10 -7.09
C TYR A 621 -10.57 0.66 -6.61
N GLU A 622 -11.25 -0.04 -5.70
CA GLU A 622 -12.59 0.30 -5.22
C GLU A 622 -12.65 1.71 -4.62
N VAL A 623 -13.70 2.44 -4.98
CA VAL A 623 -13.96 3.78 -4.46
C VAL A 623 -15.29 3.74 -3.72
N LYS A 624 -15.24 3.78 -2.39
CA LYS A 624 -16.42 3.61 -1.51
C LYS A 624 -17.57 4.59 -1.78
N SER A 625 -17.27 5.77 -2.32
CA SER A 625 -18.26 6.80 -2.63
C SER A 625 -18.74 6.78 -4.09
N ALA A 626 -18.31 5.80 -4.89
CA ALA A 626 -18.65 5.74 -6.30
C ALA A 626 -20.07 5.21 -6.53
N THR A 627 -20.74 5.80 -7.49
CA THR A 627 -22.05 5.36 -7.98
C THR A 627 -21.88 4.30 -9.07
N ASP A 628 -22.95 3.55 -9.39
CA ASP A 628 -22.93 2.62 -10.52
C ASP A 628 -22.56 3.31 -11.85
N GLU A 629 -22.93 4.58 -12.02
CA GLU A 629 -22.59 5.39 -13.20
C GLU A 629 -21.09 5.68 -13.27
N ASP A 630 -20.43 5.92 -12.14
CA ASP A 630 -18.98 6.11 -12.09
C ASP A 630 -18.23 4.83 -12.50
N GLU A 631 -18.81 3.67 -12.18
CA GLU A 631 -18.16 2.37 -12.33
C GLU A 631 -18.40 1.69 -13.68
N VAL A 632 -19.46 2.08 -14.42
CA VAL A 632 -19.87 1.45 -15.69
C VAL A 632 -18.75 1.41 -16.75
N THR A 633 -17.83 2.36 -16.70
CA THR A 633 -16.73 2.48 -17.68
C THR A 633 -15.48 1.71 -17.29
N PHE A 634 -15.43 1.13 -16.09
CA PHE A 634 -14.27 0.45 -15.55
C PHE A 634 -14.38 -1.07 -15.65
N VAL A 635 -13.24 -1.73 -15.76
CA VAL A 635 -13.09 -3.18 -15.66
C VAL A 635 -11.80 -3.48 -14.91
N THR A 636 -11.91 -4.30 -13.87
CA THR A 636 -10.79 -4.75 -13.05
C THR A 636 -10.34 -6.16 -13.47
N LEU A 637 -9.04 -6.34 -13.69
CA LEU A 637 -8.41 -7.64 -13.92
C LEU A 637 -7.89 -8.20 -12.60
N ILE A 638 -8.39 -9.35 -12.18
CA ILE A 638 -8.01 -10.03 -10.93
C ILE A 638 -7.23 -11.30 -11.29
N ARG A 639 -6.12 -11.55 -10.59
CA ARG A 639 -5.34 -12.79 -10.69
C ARG A 639 -5.38 -13.52 -9.37
N TYR A 640 -5.55 -14.84 -9.43
CA TYR A 640 -5.52 -15.75 -8.30
C TYR A 640 -4.27 -16.63 -8.41
N ASN A 641 -3.68 -16.96 -7.26
CA ASN A 641 -2.55 -17.89 -7.17
C ASN A 641 -2.56 -18.57 -5.80
N LEU A 642 -2.45 -19.90 -5.83
CA LEU A 642 -2.38 -20.77 -4.66
C LEU A 642 -1.28 -20.38 -3.66
N SER A 643 -0.16 -19.78 -4.11
CA SER A 643 0.98 -19.46 -3.24
C SER A 643 1.09 -18.01 -2.79
N GLY A 644 0.26 -17.09 -3.29
CA GLY A 644 0.43 -15.66 -2.98
C GLY A 644 -0.79 -14.76 -3.15
N ALA A 645 -1.89 -15.26 -3.71
CA ALA A 645 -3.16 -14.54 -3.80
C ALA A 645 -4.33 -15.53 -3.93
N PRO A 646 -4.56 -16.40 -2.94
CA PRO A 646 -5.65 -17.39 -3.02
C PRO A 646 -7.04 -16.73 -3.12
N LEU A 647 -7.15 -15.48 -2.68
CA LEU A 647 -8.39 -14.70 -2.63
C LEU A 647 -8.48 -13.63 -3.73
N GLY A 648 -7.55 -13.68 -4.70
CA GLY A 648 -7.49 -12.76 -5.81
C GLY A 648 -6.81 -11.43 -5.48
N LYS A 649 -6.06 -10.91 -6.44
CA LYS A 649 -5.44 -9.59 -6.39
C LYS A 649 -5.74 -8.86 -7.68
N ALA A 650 -6.23 -7.61 -7.63
CA ALA A 650 -6.35 -6.84 -8.86
C ALA A 650 -4.96 -6.52 -9.39
N THR A 651 -4.76 -6.65 -10.69
CA THR A 651 -3.46 -6.50 -11.34
C THR A 651 -3.50 -5.52 -12.50
N ALA A 652 -4.70 -5.17 -12.96
CA ALA A 652 -4.91 -4.07 -13.88
C ALA A 652 -6.30 -3.47 -13.71
N LEU A 653 -6.43 -2.20 -14.08
CA LEU A 653 -7.69 -1.49 -14.21
C LEU A 653 -7.77 -0.89 -15.60
N PHE A 654 -8.88 -1.12 -16.30
CA PHE A 654 -9.13 -0.56 -17.62
C PHE A 654 -10.33 0.37 -17.57
N ASN A 655 -10.23 1.52 -18.22
CA ASN A 655 -11.35 2.40 -18.50
C ASN A 655 -11.63 2.39 -20.00
N TRP A 656 -12.72 1.75 -20.40
CA TRP A 656 -12.99 1.48 -21.82
C TRP A 656 -13.51 2.72 -22.58
N SER A 657 -14.07 3.71 -21.87
CA SER A 657 -14.56 4.95 -22.50
C SER A 657 -13.41 5.91 -22.86
N THR A 658 -12.38 5.98 -22.01
CA THR A 658 -11.20 6.85 -22.22
C THR A 658 -10.02 6.12 -22.88
N GLY A 659 -10.03 4.78 -22.88
CA GLY A 659 -8.90 3.96 -23.31
C GLY A 659 -7.69 4.04 -22.37
N ALA A 660 -7.90 4.51 -21.13
CA ALA A 660 -6.88 4.52 -20.10
C ALA A 660 -6.75 3.13 -19.47
N MET A 661 -5.53 2.74 -19.14
CA MET A 661 -5.23 1.47 -18.47
C MET A 661 -4.15 1.69 -17.44
N GLU A 662 -4.35 1.10 -16.27
CA GLU A 662 -3.33 0.91 -15.26
C GLU A 662 -2.99 -0.59 -15.17
N SER A 663 -1.72 -0.93 -15.06
CA SER A 663 -1.25 -2.30 -14.87
C SER A 663 -0.18 -2.35 -13.79
N ALA A 664 -0.28 -3.30 -12.86
CA ALA A 664 0.76 -3.52 -11.86
C ALA A 664 2.12 -3.81 -12.54
N SER A 665 3.20 -3.21 -12.04
CA SER A 665 4.56 -3.41 -12.54
C SER A 665 5.13 -4.71 -11.96
N ARG A 666 5.03 -5.81 -12.71
CA ARG A 666 5.62 -7.15 -12.43
C ARG A 666 5.61 -7.58 -10.95
N TYR A 667 4.71 -8.50 -10.61
CA TYR A 667 4.84 -9.27 -9.38
C TYR A 667 6.11 -10.11 -9.39
N ASN A 668 6.77 -10.19 -8.23
CA ASN A 668 7.89 -11.07 -7.93
C ASN A 668 7.71 -12.46 -8.56
N ALA A 669 8.63 -12.84 -9.43
CA ALA A 669 9.08 -14.19 -9.86
C ALA A 669 8.08 -15.36 -10.10
N GLY A 670 6.77 -15.23 -9.84
CA GLY A 670 5.80 -16.34 -9.92
C GLY A 670 4.63 -16.11 -10.89
N PHE A 671 4.58 -14.97 -11.58
CA PHE A 671 3.47 -14.58 -12.45
C PHE A 671 3.93 -14.08 -13.83
N THR A 672 4.99 -14.68 -14.37
CA THR A 672 5.43 -14.45 -15.75
C THR A 672 4.57 -15.22 -16.73
#